data_AF-A0A1B8ZRL5-F1
#
_entry.id   AF-A0A1B8ZRL5-F1
#
_cell.length_a   1.000
_cell.length_b   1.000
_cell.length_c   1.000
_cell.angle_alpha   90.00
_cell.angle_beta   90.00
_cell.angle_gamma   90.00
#
_symmetry.space_group_name_H-M   'P 1'
#
loop_
_entity.id
_entity.type
_entity.pdbx_description
1 polymer ?
#
loop_
_entity_poly.entity_id
_entity_poly.type
_entity_poly.pdbx_seq_one_letter_code
_entity_poly.pdbx_strand_id
1 'polypeptide(L)'
;MAKLTITGNTRPTVGETEMYSLSLSDPFTLLNPVAFPLTKIEWNIHVQDRKGWRITNGNLKEGTLVTYKFTDKSLQYKALKIEVIRGKDKGDLYIKPQPAENPGITHVELLDIHSKRIPKGKLMHYTDTIIVKAYCVGMFGQKVAFTLWEDDATGKGHDPVVNMMNKINRIPLTGEVDHEGVARVVFLLPAYTLAVQIANAGVAKGDKNEGKTHEYYVTAEVISKHILKASPNVNVANPGYIPPVSDQRKSKEISLSGNGSAQNNPKPKENTAKFPQTPAAKKQADPEGRILSAEFTDGTGKTLKNAGTGDIVSIKITSQNMKGKSVKVKIWEEDLIRYSNDLLYEIPVVLAYDTYNFINGIPLTRKMYAKGNEWGEGSSQEYFIEVEHLNTSVTSWVIPVNPDAEPVKVEDNDSVVIIKEKKQERIEKAKICECEARLRAFMRMIRIGEGTEDEAGYTRIVGGSSFKDHGKDMSTHPKVYIEKYDSTAAGAYQITKTNWNSEAFAKWRIDNNVSDFSKESQDIYCAYLIIKKKKAFENINSNDIDGAIDKCSKEWASLPGAGYGQREESREKIKTKYKAFLHQELSDSSNLHLKKGFLKRYFGIHCCDTILKTEQDKSDDIMIIFDKNIEVERQKIVSEKTKNILKKAARSSGNKKIIITSTIRSPRKQAEAMYNNESNGRHIKYASPGRQVLNVYNLMKNQGKERTINAMVEKINELSRQGKRVSLHCVAESEYAKLNILDVSYTNGLVNYQQFILDLAKDISVIKIIHPIVSVGTKGKINYDNGEPAIHIEIQQ
;
A
#
# COMPACT_ATOMS: atom_id res chain seq x y z
N MET A 1 -63.63 -32.83 5.10
CA MET A 1 -62.37 -32.07 5.01
C MET A 1 -62.71 -30.66 5.42
N ALA A 2 -62.33 -30.27 6.64
CA ALA A 2 -62.48 -28.90 7.09
C ALA A 2 -61.49 -28.01 6.32
N LYS A 3 -61.95 -26.86 5.84
CA LYS A 3 -61.08 -25.88 5.20
C LYS A 3 -60.32 -25.14 6.30
N LEU A 4 -59.01 -25.38 6.40
CA LEU A 4 -58.18 -24.69 7.37
C LEU A 4 -58.04 -23.21 6.95
N THR A 5 -58.25 -22.30 7.90
CA THR A 5 -58.10 -20.86 7.65
C THR A 5 -56.74 -20.39 8.18
N ILE A 6 -55.91 -19.93 7.25
CA ILE A 6 -54.61 -19.34 7.55
C ILE A 6 -54.80 -17.83 7.79
N THR A 7 -54.28 -17.33 8.90
CA THR A 7 -54.22 -15.91 9.23
C THR A 7 -52.78 -15.41 9.06
N GLY A 8 -52.59 -14.33 8.29
CA GLY A 8 -51.29 -13.70 8.08
C GLY A 8 -51.33 -12.67 6.94
N ASN A 9 -50.21 -12.00 6.68
CA ASN A 9 -50.13 -10.93 5.68
C ASN A 9 -50.23 -11.48 4.24
N THR A 10 -51.21 -11.03 3.46
CA THR A 10 -51.38 -11.43 2.05
C THR A 10 -50.50 -10.63 1.07
N ARG A 11 -49.94 -9.51 1.52
CA ARG A 11 -49.04 -8.63 0.76
C ARG A 11 -47.73 -8.38 1.53
N PRO A 12 -46.92 -9.41 1.76
CA PRO A 12 -45.68 -9.29 2.52
C PRO A 12 -44.67 -8.44 1.77
N THR A 13 -43.93 -7.62 2.51
CA THR A 13 -42.84 -6.82 1.96
C THR A 13 -41.60 -7.70 1.79
N VAL A 14 -40.94 -7.63 0.63
CA VAL A 14 -39.71 -8.38 0.38
C VAL A 14 -38.65 -8.02 1.43
N GLY A 15 -38.02 -9.03 2.03
CA GLY A 15 -36.98 -8.86 3.04
C GLY A 15 -37.44 -8.88 4.50
N GLU A 16 -38.74 -8.74 4.77
CA GLU A 16 -39.33 -8.79 6.11
C GLU A 16 -39.77 -10.22 6.50
N THR A 17 -39.71 -10.53 7.80
CA THR A 17 -40.15 -11.84 8.33
C THR A 17 -41.60 -11.75 8.72
N GLU A 18 -42.44 -12.58 8.12
CA GLU A 18 -43.89 -12.55 8.28
C GLU A 18 -44.38 -13.80 9.01
N MET A 19 -45.32 -13.62 9.93
CA MET A 19 -45.87 -14.70 10.74
C MET A 19 -47.23 -15.16 10.21
N TYR A 20 -47.45 -16.48 10.17
CA TYR A 20 -48.70 -17.10 9.74
C TYR A 20 -49.13 -18.13 10.78
N SER A 21 -50.41 -18.10 11.13
CA SER A 21 -51.01 -19.03 12.09
C SER A 21 -52.29 -19.64 11.55
N LEU A 22 -52.71 -20.76 12.13
CA LEU A 22 -54.06 -21.26 11.94
C LEU A 22 -55.03 -20.51 12.86
N SER A 23 -56.11 -19.97 12.30
CA SER A 23 -57.22 -19.49 13.11
C SER A 23 -57.88 -20.70 13.78
N LEU A 24 -57.65 -20.88 15.09
CA LEU A 24 -58.36 -21.86 15.90
C LEU A 24 -59.74 -21.32 16.25
N SER A 25 -60.60 -21.19 15.24
CA SER A 25 -62.04 -21.04 15.44
C SER A 25 -62.67 -22.43 15.31
N ASP A 26 -62.45 -23.29 16.30
CA ASP A 26 -63.24 -24.52 16.46
C ASP A 26 -63.48 -24.81 17.96
N PRO A 27 -64.72 -24.77 18.46
CA PRO A 27 -65.07 -24.92 19.89
C PRO A 27 -64.82 -26.31 20.50
N PHE A 28 -64.17 -27.23 19.79
CA PHE A 28 -64.12 -28.65 20.16
C PHE A 28 -62.83 -29.14 20.85
N THR A 29 -61.91 -28.26 21.23
CA THR A 29 -60.67 -28.66 21.94
C THR A 29 -60.73 -28.55 23.47
N LEU A 30 -61.86 -28.19 24.08
CA LEU A 30 -62.00 -28.08 25.54
C LEU A 30 -62.55 -29.33 26.24
N LEU A 31 -62.88 -30.42 25.54
CA LEU A 31 -63.51 -31.60 26.14
C LEU A 31 -62.96 -32.91 25.53
N ASN A 32 -61.72 -33.29 25.89
CA ASN A 32 -61.27 -34.67 26.20
C ASN A 32 -59.76 -34.87 25.99
N PRO A 33 -58.98 -35.19 27.03
CA PRO A 33 -57.54 -35.47 26.95
C PRO A 33 -57.26 -36.96 26.77
N VAL A 34 -57.89 -37.62 25.78
CA VAL A 34 -57.66 -39.05 25.53
C VAL A 34 -57.36 -39.30 24.05
N ALA A 35 -56.09 -39.63 23.80
CA ALA A 35 -55.54 -40.44 22.71
C ALA A 35 -56.04 -40.18 21.28
N PHE A 36 -55.54 -39.12 20.64
CA PHE A 36 -55.30 -39.12 19.20
C PHE A 36 -53.86 -38.64 18.95
N PRO A 37 -53.11 -39.23 18.00
CA PRO A 37 -51.81 -38.66 17.65
C PRO A 37 -52.08 -37.22 17.20
N LEU A 38 -51.43 -36.25 17.85
CA LEU A 38 -51.46 -34.84 17.42
C LEU A 38 -51.12 -34.84 15.93
N THR A 39 -52.13 -34.70 15.07
CA THR A 39 -51.91 -34.78 13.62
C THR A 39 -50.99 -33.65 13.26
N LYS A 40 -49.81 -34.02 12.77
CA LYS A 40 -48.74 -33.11 12.40
C LYS A 40 -49.27 -32.05 11.43
N ILE A 41 -49.07 -30.78 11.78
CA ILE A 41 -49.46 -29.65 10.93
C ILE A 41 -48.24 -29.29 10.10
N GLU A 42 -48.35 -29.39 8.79
CA GLU A 42 -47.26 -29.14 7.83
C GLU A 42 -47.62 -27.96 6.93
N TRP A 43 -46.65 -27.08 6.71
CA TRP A 43 -46.79 -25.85 5.93
C TRP A 43 -45.80 -25.86 4.78
N ASN A 44 -46.25 -25.44 3.60
CA ASN A 44 -45.42 -25.34 2.39
C ASN A 44 -45.73 -24.08 1.59
N ILE A 45 -44.73 -23.59 0.86
CA ILE A 45 -44.91 -22.51 -0.13
C ILE A 45 -44.96 -23.12 -1.53
N HIS A 46 -45.99 -22.75 -2.28
CA HIS A 46 -46.13 -23.08 -3.69
C HIS A 46 -45.91 -21.81 -4.51
N VAL A 47 -45.12 -21.94 -5.58
CA VAL A 47 -44.88 -20.88 -6.55
C VAL A 47 -45.42 -21.31 -7.91
N GLN A 48 -46.03 -20.37 -8.62
CA GLN A 48 -46.52 -20.59 -9.97
C GLN A 48 -45.52 -20.00 -10.97
N ASP A 49 -44.90 -20.87 -11.75
CA ASP A 49 -44.04 -20.50 -12.89
C ASP A 49 -44.74 -20.79 -14.23
N ARG A 50 -44.00 -20.70 -15.34
CA ARG A 50 -44.56 -20.94 -16.69
C ARG A 50 -45.01 -22.40 -16.92
N LYS A 51 -44.57 -23.36 -16.11
CA LYS A 51 -44.86 -24.80 -16.22
C LYS A 51 -45.93 -25.28 -15.24
N GLY A 52 -46.38 -24.43 -14.31
CA GLY A 52 -47.45 -24.74 -13.36
C GLY A 52 -47.08 -24.45 -11.90
N TRP A 53 -47.80 -25.06 -10.97
CA TRP A 53 -47.53 -24.95 -9.55
C TRP A 53 -46.43 -25.92 -9.12
N ARG A 54 -45.44 -25.44 -8.38
CA ARG A 54 -44.41 -26.28 -7.75
C ARG A 54 -44.15 -25.87 -6.31
N ILE A 55 -43.77 -26.84 -5.49
CA ILE A 55 -43.33 -26.61 -4.11
C ILE A 55 -41.89 -26.11 -4.14
N THR A 56 -41.58 -25.11 -3.32
CA THR A 56 -40.21 -24.59 -3.19
C THR A 56 -39.41 -25.38 -2.17
N ASN A 57 -38.26 -25.96 -2.58
CA ASN A 57 -37.36 -26.73 -1.70
C ASN A 57 -37.00 -25.94 -0.42
N GLY A 58 -37.00 -26.62 0.74
CA GLY A 58 -36.58 -26.04 2.03
C GLY A 58 -37.62 -25.19 2.77
N ASN A 59 -38.88 -25.16 2.32
CA ASN A 59 -39.95 -24.34 2.94
C ASN A 59 -40.96 -25.15 3.78
N LEU A 60 -40.71 -26.45 3.96
CA LEU A 60 -41.52 -27.29 4.82
C LEU A 60 -41.32 -26.85 6.28
N LYS A 61 -42.39 -26.43 6.93
CA LYS A 61 -42.41 -26.04 8.34
C LYS A 61 -43.52 -26.75 9.09
N GLU A 62 -43.33 -26.91 10.39
CA GLU A 62 -44.26 -27.65 11.24
C GLU A 62 -44.67 -26.82 12.45
N GLY A 63 -45.91 -27.02 12.91
CA GLY A 63 -46.45 -26.36 14.10
C GLY A 63 -47.67 -25.50 13.82
N THR A 64 -48.22 -24.90 14.87
CA THR A 64 -49.42 -24.05 14.82
C THR A 64 -49.13 -22.62 14.35
N LEU A 65 -47.87 -22.19 14.45
CA LEU A 65 -47.35 -20.89 14.05
C LEU A 65 -46.07 -21.09 13.24
N VAL A 66 -45.99 -20.46 12.08
CA VAL A 66 -44.80 -20.51 11.21
C VAL A 66 -44.41 -19.11 10.72
N THR A 67 -43.14 -18.93 10.41
CA THR A 67 -42.61 -17.68 9.87
C THR A 67 -42.13 -17.89 8.44
N TYR A 68 -42.31 -16.93 7.55
CA TYR A 68 -41.75 -16.96 6.19
C TYR A 68 -41.12 -15.63 5.81
N LYS A 69 -40.09 -15.68 4.97
CA LYS A 69 -39.39 -14.50 4.46
C LYS A 69 -39.34 -14.57 2.94
N PHE A 70 -39.82 -13.53 2.27
CA PHE A 70 -39.89 -13.45 0.82
C PHE A 70 -38.71 -12.63 0.27
N THR A 71 -38.21 -13.01 -0.92
CA THR A 71 -37.04 -12.41 -1.57
C THR A 71 -37.44 -11.71 -2.87
N ASP A 72 -36.52 -10.97 -3.51
CA ASP A 72 -36.78 -10.34 -4.81
C ASP A 72 -37.17 -11.37 -5.89
N LYS A 73 -36.68 -12.62 -5.80
CA LYS A 73 -37.16 -13.77 -6.62
C LYS A 73 -38.66 -13.97 -6.52
N SER A 74 -39.24 -13.74 -5.34
CA SER A 74 -40.67 -13.93 -5.09
C SER A 74 -41.52 -12.95 -5.91
N LEU A 75 -40.99 -11.77 -6.28
CA LEU A 75 -41.68 -10.81 -7.15
C LEU A 75 -41.76 -11.27 -8.61
N GLN A 76 -40.91 -12.22 -9.02
CA GLN A 76 -40.84 -12.70 -10.41
C GLN A 76 -41.87 -13.80 -10.72
N TYR A 77 -42.44 -14.44 -9.69
CA TYR A 77 -43.44 -15.49 -9.89
C TYR A 77 -44.82 -14.90 -10.20
N LYS A 78 -45.60 -15.63 -11.02
CA LYS A 78 -46.94 -15.18 -11.44
C LYS A 78 -47.93 -15.17 -10.26
N ALA A 79 -47.81 -16.14 -9.36
CA ALA A 79 -48.57 -16.24 -8.13
C ALA A 79 -47.82 -17.07 -7.09
N LEU A 80 -48.07 -16.79 -5.80
CA LEU A 80 -47.58 -17.58 -4.67
C LEU A 80 -48.76 -17.96 -3.78
N LYS A 81 -48.69 -19.13 -3.14
CA LYS A 81 -49.60 -19.49 -2.06
C LYS A 81 -48.89 -20.24 -0.94
N ILE A 82 -49.33 -20.03 0.29
CA ILE A 82 -48.99 -20.88 1.44
C ILE A 82 -50.07 -21.95 1.57
N GLU A 83 -49.65 -23.19 1.68
CA GLU A 83 -50.49 -24.35 1.87
C GLU A 83 -50.22 -24.96 3.24
N VAL A 84 -51.28 -25.25 4.00
CA VAL A 84 -51.22 -25.92 5.31
C VAL A 84 -52.01 -27.21 5.24
N ILE A 85 -51.45 -28.29 5.78
CA ILE A 85 -52.04 -29.62 5.82
C ILE A 85 -52.06 -30.11 7.27
N ARG A 86 -53.22 -30.54 7.76
CA ARG A 86 -53.38 -31.19 9.07
C ARG A 86 -54.17 -32.50 8.87
N GLY A 87 -53.47 -33.62 8.80
CA GLY A 87 -54.10 -34.91 8.49
C GLY A 87 -54.77 -34.91 7.11
N LYS A 88 -56.10 -34.91 7.07
CA LYS A 88 -56.90 -34.84 5.82
C LYS A 88 -57.42 -33.43 5.50
N ASP A 89 -57.22 -32.47 6.39
CA ASP A 89 -57.67 -31.08 6.23
C ASP A 89 -56.58 -30.23 5.58
N LYS A 90 -57.00 -29.30 4.71
CA LYS A 90 -56.11 -28.45 3.93
C LYS A 90 -56.60 -27.01 3.90
N GLY A 91 -55.66 -26.07 3.93
CA GLY A 91 -55.90 -24.64 3.77
C GLY A 91 -54.89 -24.02 2.81
N ASP A 92 -55.32 -23.01 2.05
CA ASP A 92 -54.47 -22.26 1.11
C ASP A 92 -54.65 -20.75 1.36
N LEU A 93 -53.54 -20.00 1.35
CA LEU A 93 -53.51 -18.53 1.39
C LEU A 93 -52.69 -18.00 0.22
N TYR A 94 -53.32 -17.24 -0.68
CA TYR A 94 -52.63 -16.60 -1.79
C TYR A 94 -51.87 -15.36 -1.33
N ILE A 95 -50.65 -15.22 -1.81
CA ILE A 95 -49.72 -14.17 -1.42
C ILE A 95 -49.21 -13.43 -2.65
N LYS A 96 -49.21 -12.10 -2.56
CA LYS A 96 -48.63 -11.21 -3.55
C LYS A 96 -47.58 -10.31 -2.89
N PRO A 97 -46.31 -10.73 -2.85
CA PRO A 97 -45.25 -9.93 -2.25
C PRO A 97 -45.12 -8.58 -2.93
N GLN A 98 -44.74 -7.56 -2.18
CA GLN A 98 -44.52 -6.21 -2.68
C GLN A 98 -43.04 -5.79 -2.55
N PRO A 99 -42.51 -4.98 -3.47
CA PRO A 99 -41.16 -4.43 -3.34
C PRO A 99 -41.04 -3.61 -2.05
N ALA A 100 -39.87 -3.64 -1.42
CA ALA A 100 -39.61 -2.78 -0.27
C ALA A 100 -39.55 -1.31 -0.69
N GLU A 101 -40.15 -0.42 0.11
CA GLU A 101 -40.14 1.03 -0.15
C GLU A 101 -38.74 1.63 -0.10
N ASN A 102 -37.86 1.09 0.74
CA ASN A 102 -36.49 1.57 0.93
C ASN A 102 -35.48 0.49 0.51
N PRO A 103 -34.90 0.55 -0.70
CA PRO A 103 -33.89 -0.41 -1.13
C PRO A 103 -32.60 -0.22 -0.32
N GLY A 104 -32.05 -1.29 0.24
CA GLY A 104 -30.85 -1.19 1.08
C GLY A 104 -30.19 -2.50 1.50
N ILE A 105 -29.02 -2.37 2.11
CA ILE A 105 -28.22 -3.49 2.63
C ILE A 105 -28.68 -3.77 4.07
N THR A 106 -29.29 -4.93 4.30
CA THR A 106 -29.81 -5.31 5.63
C THR A 106 -28.68 -5.69 6.57
N HIS A 107 -27.81 -6.59 6.14
CA HIS A 107 -26.65 -7.04 6.90
C HIS A 107 -25.57 -7.66 5.99
N VAL A 108 -24.35 -7.73 6.51
CA VAL A 108 -23.19 -8.33 5.85
C VAL A 108 -22.69 -9.48 6.70
N GLU A 109 -22.49 -10.65 6.09
CA GLU A 109 -22.05 -11.88 6.73
C GLU A 109 -20.70 -12.34 6.18
N LEU A 110 -19.84 -12.82 7.09
CA LEU A 110 -18.55 -13.44 6.78
C LEU A 110 -18.66 -14.96 6.92
N LEU A 111 -18.22 -15.67 5.89
CA LEU A 111 -18.23 -17.13 5.79
C LEU A 111 -16.81 -17.64 5.51
N ASP A 112 -16.54 -18.88 5.88
CA ASP A 112 -15.30 -19.57 5.50
C ASP A 112 -15.33 -20.09 4.05
N ILE A 113 -14.22 -20.70 3.60
CA ILE A 113 -14.07 -21.28 2.25
C ILE A 113 -15.11 -22.37 1.93
N HIS A 114 -15.70 -22.98 2.96
CA HIS A 114 -16.74 -24.00 2.83
C HIS A 114 -18.15 -23.40 2.89
N SER A 115 -18.28 -22.07 2.79
CA SER A 115 -19.53 -21.32 2.88
C SER A 115 -20.27 -21.50 4.21
N LYS A 116 -19.56 -21.83 5.30
CA LYS A 116 -20.13 -21.92 6.64
C LYS A 116 -19.90 -20.62 7.40
N ARG A 117 -20.86 -20.25 8.24
CA ARG A 117 -20.77 -19.06 9.11
C ARG A 117 -19.59 -19.20 10.05
N ILE A 118 -18.76 -18.16 10.11
CA ILE A 118 -17.62 -18.11 11.03
C ILE A 118 -18.18 -17.90 12.45
N PRO A 119 -17.99 -18.87 13.38
CA PRO A 119 -18.43 -18.73 14.76
C PRO A 119 -17.76 -17.53 15.44
N LYS A 120 -18.48 -16.87 16.34
CA LYS A 120 -17.94 -15.73 17.09
C LYS A 120 -16.72 -16.18 17.90
N GLY A 121 -15.58 -15.53 17.68
CA GLY A 121 -14.31 -15.87 18.34
C GLY A 121 -13.53 -17.03 17.72
N LYS A 122 -13.96 -17.58 16.57
CA LYS A 122 -13.13 -18.51 15.80
C LYS A 122 -11.87 -17.77 15.34
N LEU A 123 -10.72 -18.35 15.67
CA LEU A 123 -9.42 -17.83 15.30
C LEU A 123 -9.08 -18.24 13.87
N MET A 124 -8.88 -17.26 12.99
CA MET A 124 -8.55 -17.45 11.58
C MET A 124 -7.04 -17.26 11.34
N HIS A 125 -6.51 -17.82 10.27
CA HIS A 125 -5.12 -17.62 9.83
C HIS A 125 -5.02 -16.66 8.65
N TYR A 126 -3.86 -16.02 8.49
CA TYR A 126 -3.55 -15.11 7.38
C TYR A 126 -3.46 -15.79 6.00
N THR A 127 -3.57 -17.11 5.94
CA THR A 127 -3.69 -17.87 4.69
C THR A 127 -5.14 -18.21 4.35
N ASP A 128 -6.07 -17.92 5.27
CA ASP A 128 -7.47 -18.27 5.09
C ASP A 128 -8.17 -17.29 4.15
N THR A 129 -9.16 -17.83 3.44
CA THR A 129 -10.02 -17.07 2.54
C THR A 129 -11.39 -16.88 3.18
N ILE A 130 -11.91 -15.65 3.14
CA ILE A 130 -13.24 -15.31 3.63
C ILE A 130 -14.18 -15.01 2.46
N ILE A 131 -15.37 -15.59 2.51
CA ILE A 131 -16.45 -15.30 1.57
C ILE A 131 -17.40 -14.31 2.26
N VAL A 132 -17.68 -13.19 1.60
CA VAL A 132 -18.55 -12.14 2.13
C VAL A 132 -19.88 -12.16 1.39
N LYS A 133 -20.98 -12.17 2.13
CA LYS A 133 -22.35 -12.04 1.59
C LYS A 133 -23.00 -10.78 2.14
N ALA A 134 -23.38 -9.85 1.27
CA ALA A 134 -24.28 -8.74 1.63
C ALA A 134 -25.71 -9.10 1.25
N TYR A 135 -26.60 -9.14 2.24
CA TYR A 135 -28.03 -9.38 2.03
C TYR A 135 -28.74 -8.06 1.81
N CYS A 136 -29.25 -7.89 0.62
CA CYS A 136 -29.85 -6.68 0.11
C CYS A 136 -31.34 -6.90 -0.14
N VAL A 137 -32.11 -5.82 -0.04
CA VAL A 137 -33.56 -5.83 -0.26
C VAL A 137 -33.89 -4.79 -1.31
N GLY A 138 -34.57 -5.18 -2.39
CA GLY A 138 -34.95 -4.26 -3.48
C GLY A 138 -33.75 -3.75 -4.29
N MET A 139 -32.66 -4.53 -4.32
CA MET A 139 -31.40 -4.13 -4.96
C MET A 139 -30.95 -5.09 -6.08
N PHE A 140 -31.81 -6.00 -6.55
CA PHE A 140 -31.50 -6.92 -7.64
C PHE A 140 -30.82 -6.22 -8.84
N GLY A 141 -29.68 -6.76 -9.28
CA GLY A 141 -28.87 -6.23 -10.39
C GLY A 141 -28.03 -4.99 -10.06
N GLN A 142 -28.11 -4.44 -8.84
CA GLN A 142 -27.24 -3.34 -8.41
C GLN A 142 -25.87 -3.86 -7.97
N LYS A 143 -24.82 -3.06 -8.18
CA LYS A 143 -23.46 -3.38 -7.74
C LYS A 143 -23.22 -2.84 -6.32
N VAL A 144 -22.70 -3.70 -5.46
CA VAL A 144 -22.28 -3.39 -4.09
C VAL A 144 -20.76 -3.47 -4.03
N ALA A 145 -20.13 -2.42 -3.49
CA ALA A 145 -18.69 -2.34 -3.30
C ALA A 145 -18.31 -2.83 -1.89
N PHE A 146 -17.29 -3.66 -1.79
CA PHE A 146 -16.82 -4.28 -0.56
C PHE A 146 -15.39 -3.84 -0.25
N THR A 147 -15.18 -3.38 0.98
CA THR A 147 -13.87 -2.96 1.50
C THR A 147 -13.55 -3.72 2.77
N LEU A 148 -12.35 -4.30 2.85
CA LEU A 148 -11.82 -5.00 4.02
C LEU A 148 -10.99 -4.02 4.87
N TRP A 149 -11.23 -4.03 6.16
CA TRP A 149 -10.63 -3.16 7.17
C TRP A 149 -10.05 -3.98 8.31
N GLU A 150 -9.01 -3.44 8.93
CA GLU A 150 -8.50 -3.83 10.24
C GLU A 150 -9.06 -2.85 11.28
N ASP A 151 -9.59 -3.37 12.39
CA ASP A 151 -10.28 -2.59 13.43
C ASP A 151 -9.34 -2.22 14.58
N ASP A 152 -8.87 -0.96 14.58
CA ASP A 152 -7.99 -0.42 15.63
C ASP A 152 -8.77 0.44 16.64
N ALA A 153 -10.09 0.58 16.47
CA ALA A 153 -10.92 1.46 17.29
C ALA A 153 -11.29 0.79 18.63
N THR A 154 -11.27 1.55 19.73
CA THR A 154 -11.75 1.07 21.04
C THR A 154 -13.27 1.04 21.08
N GLY A 155 -13.86 -0.10 20.71
CA GLY A 155 -15.31 -0.33 20.72
C GLY A 155 -15.80 -0.97 19.42
N LYS A 156 -17.03 -1.51 19.41
CA LYS A 156 -17.59 -2.16 18.20
C LYS A 156 -18.12 -1.12 17.22
N GLY A 157 -17.56 -1.04 16.01
CA GLY A 157 -18.18 -0.32 14.89
C GLY A 157 -17.21 0.32 13.91
N HIS A 158 -17.70 0.60 12.70
CA HIS A 158 -16.91 1.29 11.67
C HIS A 158 -16.74 2.78 12.03
N ASP A 159 -15.55 3.17 12.48
CA ASP A 159 -15.13 4.57 12.59
C ASP A 159 -14.33 4.99 11.33
N PRO A 160 -14.87 5.85 10.46
CA PRO A 160 -14.23 6.24 9.21
C PRO A 160 -13.02 7.17 9.39
N VAL A 161 -12.84 7.82 10.56
CA VAL A 161 -11.73 8.74 10.84
C VAL A 161 -10.55 7.98 11.44
N VAL A 162 -10.81 7.06 12.37
CA VAL A 162 -9.78 6.23 13.02
C VAL A 162 -9.25 5.18 12.04
N ASN A 163 -10.13 4.52 11.27
CA ASN A 163 -9.76 3.40 10.41
C ASN A 163 -9.30 3.83 9.01
N MET A 164 -9.25 5.13 8.69
CA MET A 164 -8.96 5.66 7.35
C MET A 164 -7.60 5.19 6.79
N MET A 165 -6.64 4.90 7.68
CA MET A 165 -5.29 4.46 7.32
C MET A 165 -5.15 2.92 7.25
N ASN A 166 -6.18 2.16 7.64
CA ASN A 166 -6.15 0.70 7.80
C ASN A 166 -7.00 -0.04 6.76
N LYS A 167 -7.14 0.56 5.58
CA LYS A 167 -7.83 -0.03 4.44
C LYS A 167 -6.92 -1.06 3.77
N ILE A 168 -7.31 -2.33 3.82
CA ILE A 168 -6.53 -3.44 3.27
C ILE A 168 -6.50 -3.41 1.74
N ASN A 169 -7.67 -3.25 1.12
CA ASN A 169 -7.78 -3.18 -0.33
C ASN A 169 -7.96 -1.73 -0.80
N ARG A 170 -6.92 -1.16 -1.43
CA ARG A 170 -6.98 0.21 -1.99
C ARG A 170 -8.10 0.39 -3.02
N ILE A 171 -8.48 -0.68 -3.72
CA ILE A 171 -9.61 -0.72 -4.67
C ILE A 171 -10.69 -1.65 -4.10
N PRO A 172 -11.93 -1.17 -3.85
CA PRO A 172 -13.05 -2.00 -3.42
C PRO A 172 -13.37 -3.13 -4.42
N LEU A 173 -13.68 -4.34 -3.91
CA LEU A 173 -14.19 -5.42 -4.76
C LEU A 173 -15.69 -5.22 -4.99
N THR A 174 -16.20 -5.45 -6.19
CA THR A 174 -17.63 -5.24 -6.49
C THR A 174 -18.36 -6.57 -6.70
N GLY A 175 -19.50 -6.76 -6.04
CA GLY A 175 -20.41 -7.88 -6.27
C GLY A 175 -21.78 -7.38 -6.74
N GLU A 176 -22.39 -8.08 -7.70
CA GLU A 176 -23.76 -7.80 -8.17
C GLU A 176 -24.79 -8.55 -7.30
N VAL A 177 -25.89 -7.90 -6.96
CA VAL A 177 -26.97 -8.50 -6.16
C VAL A 177 -27.76 -9.48 -7.02
N ASP A 178 -27.72 -10.75 -6.64
CA ASP A 178 -28.42 -11.81 -7.34
C ASP A 178 -29.93 -11.84 -7.03
N HIS A 179 -30.63 -12.78 -7.66
CA HIS A 179 -32.06 -12.96 -7.53
C HIS A 179 -32.51 -13.39 -6.12
N GLU A 180 -31.60 -13.88 -5.28
CA GLU A 180 -31.86 -14.17 -3.86
C GLU A 180 -31.69 -12.94 -2.97
N GLY A 181 -31.33 -11.79 -3.55
CA GLY A 181 -31.03 -10.56 -2.84
C GLY A 181 -29.63 -10.56 -2.23
N VAL A 182 -28.68 -11.32 -2.77
CA VAL A 182 -27.34 -11.47 -2.18
C VAL A 182 -26.24 -11.05 -3.14
N ALA A 183 -25.38 -10.12 -2.72
CA ALA A 183 -24.12 -9.81 -3.38
C ALA A 183 -22.97 -10.56 -2.70
N ARG A 184 -22.08 -11.19 -3.48
CA ARG A 184 -21.00 -12.05 -2.98
C ARG A 184 -19.63 -11.61 -3.51
N VAL A 185 -18.62 -11.59 -2.63
CA VAL A 185 -17.21 -11.41 -2.98
C VAL A 185 -16.32 -12.31 -2.12
N VAL A 186 -15.08 -12.53 -2.56
CA VAL A 186 -14.10 -13.38 -1.86
C VAL A 186 -12.86 -12.55 -1.56
N PHE A 187 -12.41 -12.57 -0.32
CA PHE A 187 -11.14 -11.96 0.11
C PHE A 187 -10.16 -13.03 0.58
N LEU A 188 -8.92 -12.92 0.15
CA LEU A 188 -7.79 -13.58 0.81
C LEU A 188 -7.33 -12.68 1.96
N LEU A 189 -7.26 -13.21 3.19
CA LEU A 189 -6.70 -12.45 4.30
C LEU A 189 -5.21 -12.17 4.00
N PRO A 190 -4.73 -10.93 4.07
CA PRO A 190 -3.38 -10.63 3.65
C PRO A 190 -2.37 -10.93 4.75
N ALA A 191 -1.52 -11.94 4.56
CA ALA A 191 -0.27 -12.01 5.31
C ALA A 191 0.61 -10.80 4.90
N TYR A 192 0.94 -9.92 5.85
CA TYR A 192 1.95 -8.85 5.69
C TYR A 192 1.59 -7.73 4.70
N THR A 193 0.48 -7.03 4.93
CA THR A 193 0.28 -5.70 4.32
C THR A 193 0.90 -4.60 5.19
N LEU A 194 1.14 -3.42 4.60
CA LEU A 194 1.58 -2.24 5.35
C LEU A 194 0.60 -1.90 6.50
N ALA A 195 -0.68 -2.27 6.37
CA ALA A 195 -1.70 -2.17 7.43
C ALA A 195 -1.39 -3.08 8.63
N VAL A 196 -1.06 -4.37 8.39
CA VAL A 196 -0.60 -5.31 9.44
C VAL A 196 0.67 -4.80 10.16
N GLN A 197 1.54 -4.07 9.45
CA GLN A 197 2.71 -3.42 10.05
C GLN A 197 2.37 -2.14 10.82
N ILE A 198 1.31 -1.44 10.41
CA ILE A 198 0.77 -0.25 11.10
C ILE A 198 -0.02 -0.65 12.34
N ALA A 199 -0.80 -1.74 12.33
CA ALA A 199 -1.51 -2.27 13.50
C ALA A 199 -0.52 -2.81 14.55
N ASN A 200 0.51 -3.55 14.11
CA ASN A 200 1.64 -3.92 15.00
C ASN A 200 2.49 -2.72 15.46
N ALA A 201 2.37 -1.55 14.81
CA ALA A 201 3.02 -0.29 15.23
C ALA A 201 2.05 0.65 15.98
N GLY A 202 0.76 0.36 15.96
CA GLY A 202 -0.35 1.19 16.42
C GLY A 202 -0.76 0.77 17.81
N VAL A 203 0.13 0.92 18.76
CA VAL A 203 -0.19 0.58 20.15
C VAL A 203 -0.70 1.82 20.85
N ALA A 204 -1.92 1.75 21.39
CA ALA A 204 -2.44 2.76 22.28
C ALA A 204 -1.44 3.05 23.41
N LYS A 205 -1.49 4.29 23.92
CA LYS A 205 -0.55 4.85 24.90
C LYS A 205 -0.45 3.96 26.16
N GLY A 206 0.49 3.01 26.18
CA GLY A 206 0.77 2.15 27.34
C GLY A 206 0.98 0.66 27.06
N ASP A 207 0.60 0.12 25.90
CA ASP A 207 0.74 -1.31 25.62
C ASP A 207 1.98 -1.66 24.78
N LYS A 208 2.44 -2.92 24.86
CA LYS A 208 3.64 -3.43 24.17
C LYS A 208 3.36 -4.32 22.95
N ASN A 209 2.09 -4.70 22.73
CA ASN A 209 1.63 -5.56 21.63
C ASN A 209 0.10 -5.37 21.49
N GLU A 210 -0.44 -5.40 20.26
CA GLU A 210 -1.88 -5.32 19.92
C GLU A 210 -2.71 -6.48 20.51
N GLY A 211 -2.04 -7.56 20.94
CA GLY A 211 -2.66 -8.69 21.62
C GLY A 211 -2.62 -9.97 20.79
N LYS A 212 -3.33 -11.00 21.25
CA LYS A 212 -3.31 -12.36 20.66
C LYS A 212 -3.83 -12.42 19.23
N THR A 213 -4.63 -11.46 18.82
CA THR A 213 -5.42 -11.50 17.58
C THR A 213 -5.60 -10.11 16.99
N HIS A 214 -5.58 -10.00 15.67
CA HIS A 214 -6.02 -8.80 14.94
C HIS A 214 -7.51 -8.95 14.60
N GLU A 215 -8.27 -7.87 14.60
CA GLU A 215 -9.70 -7.86 14.28
C GLU A 215 -9.94 -7.29 12.88
N TYR A 216 -10.67 -8.03 12.03
CA TYR A 216 -10.99 -7.62 10.66
C TYR A 216 -12.49 -7.54 10.43
N TYR A 217 -12.95 -6.57 9.63
CA TYR A 217 -14.34 -6.47 9.19
C TYR A 217 -14.46 -5.95 7.76
N VAL A 218 -15.63 -6.13 7.16
CA VAL A 218 -15.91 -5.71 5.78
C VAL A 218 -17.08 -4.75 5.74
N THR A 219 -16.91 -3.64 5.02
CA THR A 219 -18.02 -2.71 4.72
C THR A 219 -18.55 -2.97 3.31
N ALA A 220 -19.87 -3.04 3.18
CA ALA A 220 -20.58 -3.10 1.91
C ALA A 220 -21.24 -1.73 1.64
N GLU A 221 -20.93 -1.13 0.49
CA GLU A 221 -21.35 0.22 0.12
C GLU A 221 -22.02 0.26 -1.26
N VAL A 222 -23.07 1.06 -1.40
CA VAL A 222 -23.60 1.51 -2.69
C VAL A 222 -23.43 3.01 -2.81
N ILE A 223 -22.33 3.40 -3.46
CA ILE A 223 -21.83 4.78 -3.57
C ILE A 223 -22.90 5.73 -4.13
N SER A 224 -23.67 5.28 -5.13
CA SER A 224 -24.70 6.11 -5.77
C SER A 224 -25.88 6.45 -4.85
N LYS A 225 -26.11 5.65 -3.81
CA LYS A 225 -27.25 5.79 -2.88
C LYS A 225 -26.82 6.10 -1.45
N HIS A 226 -25.53 6.28 -1.19
CA HIS A 226 -24.96 6.50 0.15
C HIS A 226 -25.37 5.44 1.20
N ILE A 227 -25.50 4.19 0.77
CA ILE A 227 -25.88 3.07 1.66
C ILE A 227 -24.60 2.36 2.10
N LEU A 228 -24.34 2.28 3.40
CA LEU A 228 -23.16 1.64 3.97
C LEU A 228 -23.56 0.71 5.13
N LYS A 229 -23.06 -0.53 5.13
CA LYS A 229 -23.24 -1.47 6.24
C LYS A 229 -21.94 -2.24 6.51
N ALA A 230 -21.56 -2.39 7.77
CA ALA A 230 -20.40 -3.16 8.20
C ALA A 230 -20.79 -4.58 8.64
N SER A 231 -19.88 -5.54 8.43
CA SER A 231 -19.96 -6.88 8.99
C SER A 231 -19.52 -6.89 10.46
N PRO A 232 -19.81 -7.97 11.22
CA PRO A 232 -19.12 -8.25 12.47
C PRO A 232 -17.61 -8.47 12.26
N ASN A 233 -16.84 -8.28 13.34
CA ASN A 233 -15.39 -8.54 13.35
C ASN A 233 -15.08 -10.04 13.32
N VAL A 234 -13.97 -10.41 12.69
CA VAL A 234 -13.34 -11.73 12.73
C VAL A 234 -11.93 -11.62 13.28
N ASN A 235 -11.54 -12.56 14.15
CA ASN A 235 -10.26 -12.52 14.84
C ASN A 235 -9.26 -13.39 14.08
N VAL A 236 -8.13 -12.81 13.69
CA VAL A 236 -7.04 -13.47 12.98
C VAL A 236 -5.84 -13.59 13.93
N ALA A 237 -5.21 -14.76 13.99
CA ALA A 237 -4.09 -15.01 14.90
C ALA A 237 -2.91 -14.08 14.60
N ASN A 238 -2.47 -13.29 15.59
CA ASN A 238 -1.30 -12.43 15.44
C ASN A 238 -0.02 -13.29 15.51
N PRO A 239 0.78 -13.42 14.42
CA PRO A 239 2.01 -14.20 14.43
C PRO A 239 3.12 -13.53 15.25
N GLY A 240 2.99 -12.22 15.52
CA GLY A 240 3.89 -11.44 16.37
C GLY A 240 3.54 -11.49 17.86
N TYR A 241 2.49 -12.22 18.26
CA TYR A 241 2.13 -12.38 19.66
C TYR A 241 3.00 -13.43 20.36
N ILE A 242 3.70 -13.01 21.42
CA ILE A 242 4.49 -13.91 22.28
C ILE A 242 3.66 -14.16 23.56
N PRO A 243 3.21 -15.40 23.82
CA PRO A 243 2.49 -15.72 25.06
C PRO A 243 3.41 -15.55 26.27
N PRO A 244 2.89 -15.07 27.42
CA PRO A 244 3.60 -15.18 28.68
C PRO A 244 3.77 -16.67 29.04
N VAL A 245 4.98 -17.07 29.44
CA VAL A 245 5.32 -18.45 29.79
C VAL A 245 4.46 -18.92 30.97
N SER A 246 3.69 -20.00 30.80
CA SER A 246 2.87 -20.58 31.86
C SER A 246 3.65 -21.65 32.63
N ASP A 247 3.96 -21.39 33.90
CA ASP A 247 4.48 -22.40 34.82
C ASP A 247 3.36 -23.38 35.22
N GLN A 248 3.42 -24.60 34.69
CA GLN A 248 2.70 -25.74 35.25
C GLN A 248 3.65 -26.61 36.05
N ARG A 249 3.79 -26.33 37.36
CA ARG A 249 4.05 -27.36 38.36
C ARG A 249 3.17 -27.13 39.58
N LYS A 250 2.34 -28.13 39.87
CA LYS A 250 1.46 -28.25 41.02
C LYS A 250 2.24 -28.15 42.33
N SER A 251 1.74 -27.36 43.27
CA SER A 251 1.56 -27.80 44.66
C SER A 251 0.31 -27.13 45.23
N LYS A 252 -0.51 -27.96 45.90
CA LYS A 252 -1.68 -27.55 46.68
C LYS A 252 -1.20 -26.81 47.94
N GLU A 253 -1.84 -25.70 48.29
CA GLU A 253 -2.42 -25.51 49.63
C GLU A 253 -3.35 -24.28 49.69
N ILE A 254 -4.60 -24.59 50.03
CA ILE A 254 -5.62 -23.90 50.83
C ILE A 254 -5.78 -22.36 50.77
N SER A 255 -7.02 -22.00 50.45
CA SER A 255 -7.69 -20.70 50.40
C SER A 255 -7.53 -19.75 51.59
N LEU A 256 -7.49 -18.44 51.33
CA LEU A 256 -8.43 -17.42 51.85
C LEU A 256 -8.24 -16.04 51.17
N SER A 257 -9.37 -15.34 51.05
CA SER A 257 -9.72 -14.02 50.49
C SER A 257 -8.77 -12.82 50.66
N GLY A 258 -8.80 -11.86 49.71
CA GLY A 258 -8.56 -10.44 49.99
C GLY A 258 -8.03 -9.58 48.81
N ASN A 259 -8.72 -8.49 48.49
CA ASN A 259 -8.42 -7.48 47.46
C ASN A 259 -7.03 -6.80 47.56
N GLY A 260 -6.48 -6.35 46.42
CA GLY A 260 -5.47 -5.28 46.38
C GLY A 260 -4.60 -5.25 45.13
N SER A 261 -4.72 -4.18 44.33
CA SER A 261 -3.89 -3.85 43.17
C SER A 261 -2.42 -3.55 43.55
N ALA A 262 -1.45 -4.03 42.77
CA ALA A 262 -0.06 -3.56 42.83
C ALA A 262 0.51 -3.31 41.42
N GLN A 263 1.02 -2.10 41.22
CA GLN A 263 1.72 -1.62 40.02
C GLN A 263 3.10 -2.29 39.89
N ASN A 264 3.44 -2.78 38.69
CA ASN A 264 4.79 -3.26 38.37
C ASN A 264 5.58 -2.16 37.64
N ASN A 265 6.60 -1.57 38.28
CA ASN A 265 7.58 -0.70 37.61
C ASN A 265 8.72 -1.53 36.97
N PRO A 266 9.26 -1.10 35.80
CA PRO A 266 10.30 -1.82 35.07
C PRO A 266 11.68 -1.73 35.74
N LYS A 267 12.44 -2.83 35.76
CA LYS A 267 13.84 -2.90 36.27
C LYS A 267 14.86 -3.15 35.13
N PRO A 268 16.11 -2.68 35.23
CA PRO A 268 17.17 -2.96 34.26
C PRO A 268 17.47 -4.46 34.15
N LYS A 269 17.80 -4.95 32.95
CA LYS A 269 18.06 -6.40 32.74
C LYS A 269 19.44 -6.78 33.25
N GLU A 270 19.58 -7.94 33.89
CA GLU A 270 20.88 -8.36 34.44
C GLU A 270 21.92 -8.73 33.36
N ASN A 271 21.51 -9.06 32.13
CA ASN A 271 22.42 -9.57 31.07
C ASN A 271 22.62 -8.57 29.91
N THR A 272 22.70 -7.28 30.20
CA THR A 272 22.85 -6.20 29.19
C THR A 272 23.99 -5.26 29.53
N ALA A 273 24.62 -4.69 28.50
CA ALA A 273 25.71 -3.72 28.67
C ALA A 273 25.19 -2.43 29.30
N LYS A 274 25.85 -1.95 30.36
CA LYS A 274 25.48 -0.72 31.09
C LYS A 274 26.68 0.21 31.21
N PHE A 275 26.50 1.43 30.74
CA PHE A 275 27.53 2.47 30.68
C PHE A 275 27.10 3.66 31.53
N PRO A 276 27.54 3.74 32.80
CA PRO A 276 27.27 4.89 33.66
C PRO A 276 28.10 6.10 33.23
N GLN A 277 27.56 7.30 33.49
CA GLN A 277 28.26 8.56 33.21
C GLN A 277 29.15 9.03 34.37
N THR A 278 28.91 8.54 35.59
CA THR A 278 29.71 8.89 36.78
C THR A 278 30.68 7.76 37.16
N PRO A 279 31.86 8.07 37.74
CA PRO A 279 32.84 7.05 38.15
C PRO A 279 32.37 6.16 39.31
N ALA A 280 31.30 6.53 40.01
CA ALA A 280 30.82 5.87 41.22
C ALA A 280 29.96 4.62 40.95
N ALA A 281 29.38 4.50 39.75
CA ALA A 281 28.45 3.41 39.40
C ALA A 281 29.15 2.21 38.73
N LYS A 282 28.59 1.01 38.93
CA LYS A 282 29.17 -0.25 38.42
C LYS A 282 28.96 -0.39 36.91
N LYS A 283 30.02 -0.19 36.13
CA LYS A 283 30.04 -0.50 34.69
C LYS A 283 29.83 -2.00 34.46
N GLN A 284 28.89 -2.34 33.57
CA GLN A 284 28.68 -3.73 33.14
C GLN A 284 29.02 -3.86 31.66
N ALA A 285 30.06 -4.66 31.37
CA ALA A 285 30.47 -4.95 30.00
C ALA A 285 29.40 -5.75 29.25
N ASP A 286 29.39 -5.60 27.93
CA ASP A 286 28.54 -6.42 27.05
C ASP A 286 28.91 -7.90 27.19
N PRO A 287 27.98 -8.80 27.54
CA PRO A 287 28.26 -10.24 27.65
C PRO A 287 28.79 -10.85 26.35
N GLU A 288 28.43 -10.28 25.19
CA GLU A 288 28.91 -10.72 23.88
C GLU A 288 30.20 -9.99 23.42
N GLY A 289 30.66 -8.99 24.18
CA GLY A 289 31.86 -8.21 23.89
C GLY A 289 31.80 -7.34 22.63
N ARG A 290 30.61 -7.12 22.06
CA ARG A 290 30.42 -6.41 20.78
C ARG A 290 30.04 -4.94 20.94
N ILE A 291 29.47 -4.54 22.08
CA ILE A 291 29.25 -3.13 22.45
C ILE A 291 30.36 -2.71 23.41
N LEU A 292 31.22 -1.80 22.99
CA LEU A 292 32.45 -1.42 23.69
C LEU A 292 32.23 -0.20 24.61
N SER A 293 31.43 0.78 24.20
CA SER A 293 31.04 1.93 25.02
C SER A 293 29.77 2.61 24.52
N ALA A 294 29.09 3.34 25.42
CA ALA A 294 28.05 4.32 25.06
C ALA A 294 28.23 5.59 25.90
N GLU A 295 28.27 6.76 25.26
CA GLU A 295 28.51 8.05 25.92
C GLU A 295 27.59 9.17 25.38
N PHE A 296 27.19 10.12 26.22
CA PHE A 296 26.49 11.32 25.75
C PHE A 296 27.48 12.30 25.10
N THR A 297 27.05 12.93 24.01
CA THR A 297 27.84 13.85 23.18
C THR A 297 26.99 15.06 22.77
N ASP A 298 27.65 16.18 22.49
CA ASP A 298 27.01 17.36 21.89
C ASP A 298 26.69 17.15 20.40
N GLY A 299 26.03 18.13 19.76
CA GLY A 299 25.73 18.08 18.32
C GLY A 299 26.96 18.05 17.40
N THR A 300 28.18 18.15 17.94
CA THR A 300 29.45 18.05 17.22
C THR A 300 30.22 16.75 17.52
N GLY A 301 29.72 15.90 18.43
CA GLY A 301 30.29 14.60 18.77
C GLY A 301 31.29 14.62 19.95
N LYS A 302 31.42 15.74 20.68
CA LYS A 302 32.28 15.85 21.86
C LYS A 302 31.55 15.35 23.11
N THR A 303 32.20 14.51 23.92
CA THR A 303 31.60 13.91 25.13
C THR A 303 31.13 14.98 26.12
N LEU A 304 29.88 14.88 26.55
CA LEU A 304 29.25 15.78 27.52
C LEU A 304 29.40 15.21 28.92
N LYS A 305 29.93 16.02 29.85
CA LYS A 305 30.01 15.66 31.27
C LYS A 305 28.76 16.07 32.05
N ASN A 306 28.12 17.17 31.66
CA ASN A 306 26.90 17.72 32.25
C ASN A 306 25.96 18.21 31.12
N ALA A 307 24.65 18.07 31.28
CA ALA A 307 23.64 18.58 30.35
C ALA A 307 22.41 19.09 31.12
N GLY A 308 21.80 20.20 30.67
CA GLY A 308 20.67 20.84 31.33
C GLY A 308 19.31 20.38 30.79
N THR A 309 18.25 20.62 31.57
CA THR A 309 16.87 20.36 31.13
C THR A 309 16.48 21.29 29.99
N GLY A 310 16.09 20.73 28.84
CA GLY A 310 15.78 21.44 27.61
C GLY A 310 16.87 21.31 26.54
N ASP A 311 18.05 20.79 26.89
CA ASP A 311 19.12 20.55 25.94
C ASP A 311 18.84 19.34 25.04
N ILE A 312 19.35 19.41 23.81
CA ILE A 312 19.30 18.30 22.86
C ILE A 312 20.66 17.61 22.89
N VAL A 313 20.68 16.36 23.34
CA VAL A 313 21.90 15.56 23.43
C VAL A 313 21.92 14.45 22.38
N SER A 314 23.11 13.91 22.13
CA SER A 314 23.31 12.77 21.23
C SER A 314 24.00 11.62 21.97
N ILE A 315 23.70 10.37 21.64
CA ILE A 315 24.43 9.21 22.20
C ILE A 315 25.38 8.67 21.15
N LYS A 316 26.66 8.53 21.51
CA LYS A 316 27.67 7.84 20.71
C LYS A 316 27.87 6.44 21.24
N ILE A 317 27.58 5.44 20.41
CA ILE A 317 27.79 4.02 20.70
C ILE A 317 29.03 3.56 19.93
N THR A 318 30.02 3.05 20.66
CA THR A 318 31.17 2.35 20.08
C THR A 318 30.89 0.85 20.13
N SER A 319 30.94 0.20 18.98
CA SER A 319 30.67 -1.23 18.83
C SER A 319 31.74 -1.90 17.96
N GLN A 320 31.69 -3.22 17.81
CA GLN A 320 32.45 -4.01 16.85
C GLN A 320 31.57 -5.15 16.32
N ASN A 321 31.63 -5.43 15.00
CA ASN A 321 30.84 -6.48 14.34
C ASN A 321 29.31 -6.36 14.51
N MET A 322 28.81 -5.12 14.50
CA MET A 322 27.41 -4.74 14.73
C MET A 322 26.76 -3.96 13.57
N LYS A 323 27.46 -3.69 12.48
CA LYS A 323 26.92 -3.01 11.29
C LYS A 323 25.72 -3.77 10.71
N GLY A 324 24.62 -3.05 10.53
CA GLY A 324 23.34 -3.58 10.05
C GLY A 324 22.54 -4.34 11.11
N LYS A 325 23.07 -4.55 12.32
CA LYS A 325 22.34 -5.21 13.42
C LYS A 325 21.55 -4.20 14.23
N SER A 326 20.43 -4.65 14.77
CA SER A 326 19.54 -3.82 15.59
C SER A 326 19.90 -3.97 17.06
N VAL A 327 19.95 -2.85 17.77
CA VAL A 327 20.12 -2.78 19.23
C VAL A 327 19.00 -1.91 19.81
N LYS A 328 18.68 -2.12 21.08
CA LYS A 328 17.74 -1.29 21.83
C LYS A 328 18.52 -0.50 22.88
N VAL A 329 18.39 0.82 22.86
CA VAL A 329 19.12 1.73 23.73
C VAL A 329 18.16 2.33 24.73
N LYS A 330 18.50 2.25 26.01
CA LYS A 330 17.70 2.77 27.13
C LYS A 330 18.54 3.73 27.98
N ILE A 331 17.90 4.78 28.48
CA ILE A 331 18.50 5.72 29.44
C ILE A 331 17.77 5.54 30.77
N TRP A 332 18.54 5.30 31.82
CA TRP A 332 18.05 5.12 33.17
C TRP A 332 18.56 6.23 34.09
N GLU A 333 17.73 6.65 35.03
CA GLU A 333 18.16 7.39 36.22
C GLU A 333 18.62 6.40 37.29
N GLU A 334 19.76 6.69 37.92
CA GLU A 334 20.28 5.90 39.03
C GLU A 334 20.14 6.68 40.34
N ASP A 335 19.19 6.27 41.19
CA ASP A 335 19.05 6.79 42.55
C ASP A 335 19.99 6.02 43.48
N LEU A 336 21.20 6.54 43.68
CA LEU A 336 22.23 5.93 44.54
C LEU A 336 21.81 5.79 46.01
N ILE A 337 20.79 6.53 46.46
CA ILE A 337 20.32 6.55 47.85
C ILE A 337 19.14 5.58 48.08
N ARG A 338 18.39 5.22 47.03
CA ARG A 338 17.22 4.32 47.12
C ARG A 338 17.36 2.99 46.38
N TYR A 339 18.48 2.77 45.67
CA TYR A 339 18.69 1.57 44.84
C TYR A 339 17.53 1.32 43.86
N SER A 340 16.91 2.40 43.39
CA SER A 340 15.83 2.37 42.39
C SER A 340 16.35 2.93 41.07
N ASN A 341 15.94 2.30 39.96
CA ASN A 341 16.29 2.72 38.62
C ASN A 341 15.02 3.04 37.84
N ASP A 342 14.92 4.25 37.33
CA ASP A 342 13.76 4.69 36.56
C ASP A 342 14.09 4.80 35.08
N LEU A 343 13.31 4.11 34.24
CA LEU A 343 13.47 4.16 32.78
C LEU A 343 12.96 5.50 32.26
N LEU A 344 13.87 6.32 31.71
CA LEU A 344 13.55 7.65 31.22
C LEU A 344 13.31 7.67 29.70
N TYR A 345 14.00 6.82 28.94
CA TYR A 345 13.96 6.84 27.48
C TYR A 345 14.32 5.46 26.90
N GLU A 346 13.66 5.03 25.82
CA GLU A 346 13.95 3.79 25.08
C GLU A 346 13.78 4.02 23.58
N ILE A 347 14.76 3.58 22.78
CA ILE A 347 14.71 3.65 21.31
C ILE A 347 15.38 2.42 20.66
N PRO A 348 14.75 1.78 19.65
CA PRO A 348 15.43 0.81 18.80
C PRO A 348 16.30 1.50 17.74
N VAL A 349 17.52 1.03 17.54
CA VAL A 349 18.52 1.63 16.63
C VAL A 349 19.20 0.55 15.80
N VAL A 350 19.29 0.76 14.49
CA VAL A 350 20.12 -0.04 13.60
C VAL A 350 21.50 0.61 13.53
N LEU A 351 22.56 -0.12 13.92
CA LEU A 351 23.93 0.41 13.90
C LEU A 351 24.43 0.42 12.45
N ALA A 352 24.70 1.61 11.91
CA ALA A 352 25.13 1.79 10.52
C ALA A 352 26.61 1.48 10.29
N TYR A 353 27.42 1.52 11.36
CA TYR A 353 28.86 1.30 11.32
C TYR A 353 29.31 0.30 12.38
N ASP A 354 30.40 -0.41 12.10
CA ASP A 354 31.05 -1.34 13.03
C ASP A 354 31.95 -0.62 14.04
N THR A 355 32.04 0.71 14.02
CA THR A 355 32.97 1.48 14.85
C THR A 355 32.21 2.41 15.79
N TYR A 356 31.73 3.55 15.30
CA TYR A 356 30.94 4.51 16.09
C TYR A 356 29.60 4.82 15.43
N ASN A 357 28.55 4.93 16.23
CA ASN A 357 27.19 5.26 15.78
C ASN A 357 26.63 6.36 16.66
N PHE A 358 26.04 7.39 16.03
CA PHE A 358 25.46 8.53 16.73
C PHE A 358 23.93 8.48 16.67
N ILE A 359 23.28 8.60 17.83
CA ILE A 359 21.84 8.75 17.99
C ILE A 359 21.62 10.22 18.35
N ASN A 360 21.26 11.03 17.36
CA ASN A 360 21.14 12.47 17.52
C ASN A 360 19.70 12.89 17.85
N GLY A 361 19.55 14.04 18.49
CA GLY A 361 18.25 14.70 18.63
C GLY A 361 17.41 14.21 19.82
N ILE A 362 18.04 13.77 20.92
CA ILE A 362 17.34 13.33 22.13
C ILE A 362 17.09 14.56 23.02
N PRO A 363 15.84 15.05 23.16
CA PRO A 363 15.54 16.20 24.01
C PRO A 363 15.46 15.77 25.49
N LEU A 364 16.26 16.38 26.36
CA LEU A 364 16.18 16.16 27.81
C LEU A 364 15.01 16.95 28.39
N THR A 365 13.84 16.32 28.55
CA THR A 365 12.61 17.04 28.93
C THR A 365 12.47 17.25 30.44
N ARG A 366 11.73 18.30 30.85
CA ARG A 366 11.39 18.56 32.27
C ARG A 366 10.70 17.40 32.98
N LYS A 367 9.98 16.55 32.24
CA LYS A 367 9.32 15.34 32.79
C LYS A 367 10.30 14.19 33.07
N MET A 368 11.44 14.12 32.37
CA MET A 368 12.54 13.20 32.68
C MET A 368 13.23 13.63 33.97
N TYR A 369 13.33 14.94 34.21
CA TYR A 369 13.94 15.51 35.43
C TYR A 369 13.02 15.44 36.66
N ALA A 370 11.70 15.61 36.47
CA ALA A 370 10.73 15.69 37.57
C ALA A 370 10.35 14.32 38.19
N LYS A 371 10.71 13.20 37.55
CA LYS A 371 10.47 11.85 38.10
C LYS A 371 11.40 11.48 39.26
N GLY A 372 12.60 12.06 39.33
CA GLY A 372 13.58 11.77 40.37
C GLY A 372 13.68 12.81 41.50
N ASN A 373 12.81 13.81 41.59
CA ASN A 373 13.00 14.92 42.54
C ASN A 373 11.78 15.18 43.43
N GLU A 374 11.25 14.13 44.06
CA GLU A 374 10.15 14.31 45.01
C GLU A 374 10.61 14.78 46.40
N TRP A 375 11.84 14.50 46.86
CA TRP A 375 12.25 14.90 48.21
C TRP A 375 13.77 15.16 48.34
N GLY A 376 14.22 16.32 47.86
CA GLY A 376 15.39 17.04 48.39
C GLY A 376 16.74 16.33 48.40
N GLU A 377 17.31 16.02 47.24
CA GLU A 377 18.72 15.65 47.09
C GLU A 377 19.31 16.32 45.84
N GLY A 378 20.43 17.05 45.99
CA GLY A 378 21.42 17.42 44.97
C GLY A 378 20.99 18.09 43.64
N SER A 379 21.68 19.14 43.22
CA SER A 379 21.47 19.80 41.91
C SER A 379 21.96 18.98 40.68
N SER A 380 22.22 17.68 40.81
CA SER A 380 22.79 16.81 39.77
C SER A 380 22.19 15.41 39.82
N GLN A 381 21.57 14.97 38.72
CA GLN A 381 21.05 13.61 38.52
C GLN A 381 22.07 12.74 37.78
N GLU A 382 22.19 11.48 38.16
CA GLU A 382 23.11 10.52 37.54
C GLU A 382 22.36 9.56 36.61
N TYR A 383 22.89 9.38 35.38
CA TYR A 383 22.26 8.53 34.36
C TYR A 383 23.22 7.45 33.86
N PHE A 384 22.67 6.32 33.43
CA PHE A 384 23.40 5.31 32.66
C PHE A 384 22.66 4.88 31.40
N ILE A 385 23.44 4.46 30.39
CA ILE A 385 22.93 3.96 29.12
C ILE A 385 22.99 2.44 29.13
N GLU A 386 21.85 1.78 28.94
CA GLU A 386 21.75 0.34 28.72
C GLU A 386 21.61 0.05 27.21
N VAL A 387 22.41 -0.88 26.68
CA VAL A 387 22.32 -1.34 25.29
C VAL A 387 22.03 -2.83 25.24
N GLU A 388 20.92 -3.20 24.58
CA GLU A 388 20.40 -4.56 24.47
C GLU A 388 20.46 -5.05 23.01
N HIS A 389 21.04 -6.23 22.77
CA HIS A 389 21.08 -6.87 21.45
C HIS A 389 19.69 -7.35 21.02
N LEU A 390 19.27 -7.04 19.79
CA LEU A 390 18.06 -7.63 19.19
C LEU A 390 18.52 -8.76 18.25
N ASN A 391 18.36 -10.01 18.70
CA ASN A 391 18.84 -11.19 17.98
C ASN A 391 18.23 -11.30 16.57
N THR A 392 19.02 -10.96 15.55
CA THR A 392 18.86 -11.44 14.17
C THR A 392 20.05 -12.34 13.85
N SER A 393 20.04 -13.57 14.37
CA SER A 393 20.90 -14.64 13.87
C SER A 393 20.00 -15.77 13.36
N VAL A 394 20.09 -16.03 12.06
CA VAL A 394 19.60 -17.30 11.50
C VAL A 394 20.70 -18.30 11.85
N THR A 395 20.45 -19.24 12.76
CA THR A 395 21.37 -20.36 12.98
C THR A 395 21.26 -21.30 11.78
N SER A 396 22.31 -21.33 10.95
CA SER A 396 22.51 -22.39 9.96
C SER A 396 22.63 -23.74 10.68
N TRP A 397 22.01 -24.78 10.13
CA TRP A 397 22.14 -26.15 10.63
C TRP A 397 23.61 -26.56 10.73
N VAL A 398 24.01 -27.09 11.89
CA VAL A 398 25.35 -27.66 12.12
C VAL A 398 25.30 -29.15 11.79
N ILE A 399 26.20 -29.60 10.91
CA ILE A 399 26.47 -31.02 10.65
C ILE A 399 27.29 -31.55 11.84
N PRO A 400 26.91 -32.68 12.48
CA PRO A 400 27.72 -33.25 13.55
C PRO A 400 29.02 -33.82 12.97
N VAL A 401 30.14 -33.23 13.36
CA VAL A 401 31.49 -33.74 13.05
C VAL A 401 31.94 -34.58 14.25
N ASN A 402 32.28 -35.84 14.01
CA ASN A 402 32.72 -36.81 15.02
C ASN A 402 34.04 -36.34 15.70
N PRO A 403 34.27 -36.52 17.02
CA PRO A 403 35.46 -36.03 17.72
C PRO A 403 36.81 -36.64 17.29
N ASP A 404 36.80 -37.70 16.48
CA ASP A 404 38.01 -38.49 16.16
C ASP A 404 38.56 -38.28 14.74
N ALA A 405 38.13 -37.24 14.01
CA ALA A 405 38.66 -36.96 12.68
C ALA A 405 39.96 -36.14 12.76
N GLU A 406 41.08 -36.68 12.25
CA GLU A 406 42.36 -35.96 12.21
C GLU A 406 42.27 -34.66 11.38
N PRO A 407 42.79 -33.52 11.88
CA PRO A 407 42.76 -32.25 11.15
C PRO A 407 43.65 -32.29 9.91
N VAL A 408 43.07 -31.94 8.75
CA VAL A 408 43.82 -31.64 7.53
C VAL A 408 44.63 -30.36 7.75
N LYS A 409 45.95 -30.43 7.62
CA LYS A 409 46.84 -29.26 7.65
C LYS A 409 46.63 -28.43 6.38
N VAL A 410 46.35 -27.14 6.57
CA VAL A 410 46.30 -26.13 5.50
C VAL A 410 47.57 -25.28 5.62
N GLU A 411 48.28 -25.11 4.50
CA GLU A 411 49.52 -24.33 4.41
C GLU A 411 49.29 -22.82 4.56
N ASP A 412 50.32 -22.14 5.07
CA ASP A 412 50.37 -20.73 5.44
C ASP A 412 50.45 -19.76 4.23
N ASN A 413 50.10 -18.50 4.55
CA ASN A 413 50.37 -17.22 3.84
C ASN A 413 49.32 -16.74 2.83
N ASP A 414 48.91 -15.45 2.78
CA ASP A 414 49.45 -14.23 3.40
C ASP A 414 48.31 -13.25 3.74
N SER A 415 48.52 -12.50 4.82
CA SER A 415 47.64 -11.45 5.32
C SER A 415 48.04 -10.06 4.79
N VAL A 416 47.04 -9.30 4.37
CA VAL A 416 46.93 -7.82 4.44
C VAL A 416 47.85 -6.96 3.56
N VAL A 417 47.24 -6.19 2.66
CA VAL A 417 47.73 -4.85 2.31
C VAL A 417 46.64 -3.82 2.60
N ILE A 418 46.93 -2.98 3.59
CA ILE A 418 46.23 -1.75 3.94
C ILE A 418 46.41 -0.75 2.78
N ILE A 419 45.33 -0.33 2.14
CA ILE A 419 45.33 0.87 1.30
C ILE A 419 44.46 1.93 1.97
N LYS A 420 45.13 3.03 2.31
CA LYS A 420 44.64 4.25 2.96
C LYS A 420 43.36 4.80 2.31
N GLU A 421 42.46 5.26 3.19
CA GLU A 421 41.26 6.02 2.86
C GLU A 421 41.55 7.21 1.93
N LYS A 422 40.75 7.34 0.87
CA LYS A 422 40.45 8.63 0.24
C LYS A 422 38.98 8.97 0.47
N LYS A 423 38.81 10.03 1.26
CA LYS A 423 37.75 11.04 1.30
C LYS A 423 36.48 10.75 0.47
N GLN A 424 35.41 10.50 1.23
CA GLN A 424 33.98 10.61 0.92
C GLN A 424 33.60 11.34 -0.38
N GLU A 425 33.15 10.59 -1.38
CA GLU A 425 32.19 11.06 -2.38
C GLU A 425 30.84 10.40 -2.08
N ARG A 426 29.82 11.24 -1.92
CA ARG A 426 28.45 10.86 -1.60
C ARG A 426 27.83 10.26 -2.87
N ILE A 427 27.87 8.92 -3.02
CA ILE A 427 27.18 8.23 -4.10
C ILE A 427 25.67 8.46 -3.93
N GLU A 428 25.16 9.34 -4.77
CA GLU A 428 23.74 9.57 -5.03
C GLU A 428 23.14 8.22 -5.49
N LYS A 429 22.17 7.67 -4.74
CA LYS A 429 21.49 6.41 -5.10
C LYS A 429 20.87 6.57 -6.50
N ALA A 430 21.48 5.95 -7.50
CA ALA A 430 20.94 5.88 -8.85
C ALA A 430 19.53 5.27 -8.81
N LYS A 431 18.54 6.01 -9.32
CA LYS A 431 17.16 5.54 -9.46
C LYS A 431 17.16 4.39 -10.47
N ILE A 432 16.72 3.20 -10.08
CA ILE A 432 16.75 1.97 -10.92
C ILE A 432 15.51 1.92 -11.85
N CYS A 433 15.64 1.49 -13.13
CA CYS A 433 14.43 1.22 -13.92
C CYS A 433 13.73 -0.03 -13.41
N GLU A 434 12.49 0.14 -12.96
CA GLU A 434 11.62 -0.99 -12.64
C GLU A 434 11.29 -1.86 -13.86
N CYS A 435 11.04 -1.27 -15.03
CA CYS A 435 10.85 -1.97 -16.30
C CYS A 435 11.99 -2.94 -16.67
N GLU A 436 13.23 -2.44 -16.61
CA GLU A 436 14.43 -3.22 -16.92
C GLU A 436 14.63 -4.25 -15.82
N ALA A 437 14.41 -3.89 -14.56
CA ALA A 437 14.47 -4.82 -13.44
C ALA A 437 13.47 -5.97 -13.59
N ARG A 438 12.22 -5.71 -14.02
CA ARG A 438 11.21 -6.74 -14.29
C ARG A 438 11.64 -7.68 -15.42
N LEU A 439 12.14 -7.12 -16.53
CA LEU A 439 12.63 -7.96 -17.64
C LEU A 439 13.87 -8.79 -17.23
N ARG A 440 14.84 -8.18 -16.54
CA ARG A 440 16.04 -8.86 -16.05
C ARG A 440 15.70 -9.96 -15.04
N ALA A 441 14.76 -9.71 -14.13
CA ALA A 441 14.29 -10.72 -13.19
C ALA A 441 13.62 -11.91 -13.91
N PHE A 442 12.86 -11.65 -14.97
CA PHE A 442 12.27 -12.69 -15.80
C PHE A 442 13.35 -13.49 -16.56
N MET A 443 14.38 -12.84 -17.08
CA MET A 443 15.53 -13.51 -17.71
C MET A 443 16.28 -14.42 -16.73
N ARG A 444 16.48 -13.96 -15.48
CA ARG A 444 17.10 -14.79 -14.42
C ARG A 444 16.24 -15.98 -14.05
N MET A 445 14.91 -15.80 -14.03
CA MET A 445 13.96 -16.89 -13.82
C MET A 445 14.09 -17.99 -14.90
N ILE A 446 14.27 -17.61 -16.18
CA ILE A 446 14.47 -18.58 -17.27
C ILE A 446 15.71 -19.45 -17.01
N ARG A 447 16.82 -18.86 -16.54
CA ARG A 447 18.07 -19.59 -16.26
C ARG A 447 17.93 -20.68 -15.19
N ILE A 448 16.97 -20.56 -14.27
CA ILE A 448 16.68 -21.61 -13.29
C ILE A 448 16.21 -22.87 -14.00
N GLY A 449 15.24 -22.72 -14.89
CA GLY A 449 14.67 -23.84 -15.62
C GLY A 449 15.68 -24.52 -16.53
N GLU A 450 16.61 -23.74 -17.09
CA GLU A 450 17.69 -24.26 -17.95
C GLU A 450 18.89 -24.83 -17.16
N GLY A 451 18.94 -24.69 -15.83
CA GLY A 451 20.07 -25.16 -15.03
C GLY A 451 21.37 -24.37 -15.25
N THR A 452 21.26 -23.07 -15.51
CA THR A 452 22.35 -22.18 -15.92
C THR A 452 22.42 -20.89 -15.08
N GLU A 453 21.92 -20.93 -13.85
CA GLU A 453 21.93 -19.77 -12.92
C GLU A 453 23.37 -19.32 -12.57
N ASP A 454 24.33 -20.23 -12.60
CA ASP A 454 25.74 -20.00 -12.34
C ASP A 454 26.48 -19.37 -13.54
N GLU A 455 27.67 -18.86 -13.28
CA GLU A 455 28.45 -18.13 -14.28
C GLU A 455 28.98 -19.02 -15.41
N ALA A 456 29.22 -20.30 -15.13
CA ALA A 456 29.56 -21.28 -16.17
C ALA A 456 28.38 -21.61 -17.08
N GLY A 457 27.16 -21.22 -16.71
CA GLY A 457 25.95 -21.33 -17.54
C GLY A 457 26.10 -20.66 -18.92
N TYR A 458 26.84 -19.56 -19.03
CA TYR A 458 27.10 -18.88 -20.33
C TYR A 458 27.95 -19.69 -21.30
N THR A 459 28.64 -20.72 -20.81
CA THR A 459 29.45 -21.64 -21.64
C THR A 459 28.87 -23.05 -21.71
N ARG A 460 27.72 -23.30 -21.07
CA ARG A 460 27.16 -24.64 -20.95
C ARG A 460 26.41 -25.03 -22.21
N ILE A 461 26.70 -26.21 -22.74
CA ILE A 461 25.98 -26.87 -23.82
C ILE A 461 25.00 -27.85 -23.18
N VAL A 462 23.86 -28.07 -23.83
CA VAL A 462 22.87 -29.08 -23.43
C VAL A 462 23.56 -30.41 -23.09
N GLY A 463 23.19 -31.00 -21.95
CA GLY A 463 23.87 -32.19 -21.42
C GLY A 463 25.07 -31.94 -20.51
N GLY A 464 25.50 -30.69 -20.33
CA GLY A 464 26.41 -30.27 -19.25
C GLY A 464 27.84 -29.92 -19.66
N SER A 465 28.28 -30.30 -20.88
CA SER A 465 29.62 -29.94 -21.39
C SER A 465 29.78 -28.43 -21.60
N SER A 466 31.02 -27.95 -21.62
CA SER A 466 31.39 -26.55 -21.83
C SER A 466 31.86 -26.29 -23.27
N PHE A 467 31.92 -25.03 -23.70
CA PHE A 467 32.46 -24.68 -25.03
C PHE A 467 33.91 -25.17 -25.22
N LYS A 468 34.72 -25.11 -24.16
CA LYS A 468 36.13 -25.51 -24.18
C LYS A 468 36.28 -27.00 -24.47
N ASP A 469 35.36 -27.83 -23.97
CA ASP A 469 35.38 -29.29 -24.17
C ASP A 469 35.26 -29.66 -25.66
N HIS A 470 34.75 -28.74 -26.49
CA HIS A 470 34.57 -28.90 -27.93
C HIS A 470 35.47 -27.97 -28.76
N GLY A 471 36.50 -27.38 -28.14
CA GLY A 471 37.40 -26.43 -28.82
C GLY A 471 36.68 -25.18 -29.35
N LYS A 472 35.60 -24.75 -28.68
CA LYS A 472 34.83 -23.56 -29.02
C LYS A 472 35.07 -22.43 -28.02
N ASP A 473 34.78 -21.21 -28.46
CA ASP A 473 34.84 -20.00 -27.65
C ASP A 473 33.52 -19.20 -27.78
N MET A 474 33.51 -17.95 -27.31
CA MET A 474 32.35 -17.05 -27.39
C MET A 474 32.33 -16.17 -28.64
N SER A 475 33.18 -16.41 -29.64
CA SER A 475 33.19 -15.62 -30.88
C SER A 475 31.89 -15.77 -31.68
N THR A 476 31.22 -16.91 -31.55
CA THR A 476 29.90 -17.21 -32.11
C THR A 476 29.25 -18.34 -31.30
N HIS A 477 27.96 -18.58 -31.50
CA HIS A 477 27.30 -19.78 -30.99
C HIS A 477 28.11 -21.05 -31.36
N PRO A 478 28.33 -22.00 -30.44
CA PRO A 478 29.26 -23.12 -30.62
C PRO A 478 28.82 -24.12 -31.69
N LYS A 479 27.51 -24.20 -31.96
CA LYS A 479 26.86 -25.07 -32.98
C LYS A 479 27.20 -26.56 -32.80
N VAL A 480 27.54 -26.96 -31.57
CA VAL A 480 27.75 -28.35 -31.18
C VAL A 480 26.40 -29.03 -31.09
N TYR A 481 26.26 -30.17 -31.76
CA TYR A 481 25.06 -31.02 -31.72
C TYR A 481 25.28 -32.16 -30.74
N ILE A 482 24.34 -32.33 -29.81
CA ILE A 482 24.37 -33.40 -28.81
C ILE A 482 23.26 -34.40 -29.14
N GLU A 483 23.65 -35.53 -29.70
CA GLU A 483 22.75 -36.58 -30.21
C GLU A 483 21.75 -37.06 -29.15
N LYS A 484 22.20 -37.26 -27.90
CA LYS A 484 21.36 -37.72 -26.79
C LYS A 484 20.12 -36.85 -26.54
N TYR A 485 20.21 -35.54 -26.80
CA TYR A 485 19.13 -34.60 -26.55
C TYR A 485 18.55 -34.02 -27.84
N ASP A 486 18.99 -34.50 -29.01
CA ASP A 486 18.66 -33.99 -30.34
C ASP A 486 18.67 -32.45 -30.40
N SER A 487 19.71 -31.85 -29.82
CA SER A 487 19.72 -30.40 -29.60
C SER A 487 21.11 -29.79 -29.78
N THR A 488 21.08 -28.52 -30.16
CA THR A 488 22.25 -27.64 -30.26
C THR A 488 22.21 -26.51 -29.22
N ALA A 489 21.36 -26.65 -28.20
CA ALA A 489 21.16 -25.66 -27.17
C ALA A 489 22.46 -25.36 -26.41
N ALA A 490 22.79 -24.07 -26.28
CA ALA A 490 24.01 -23.61 -25.64
C ALA A 490 23.83 -22.24 -24.96
N GLY A 491 24.68 -21.99 -23.96
CA GLY A 491 24.74 -20.75 -23.22
C GLY A 491 23.67 -20.62 -22.13
N ALA A 492 23.61 -19.46 -21.51
CA ALA A 492 22.81 -19.20 -20.32
C ALA A 492 21.30 -19.41 -20.56
N TYR A 493 20.84 -19.25 -21.80
CA TYR A 493 19.43 -19.39 -22.17
C TYR A 493 19.16 -20.56 -23.11
N GLN A 494 20.11 -21.51 -23.20
CA GLN A 494 19.99 -22.73 -24.02
C GLN A 494 19.54 -22.43 -25.47
N ILE A 495 20.21 -21.45 -26.07
CA ILE A 495 19.94 -20.95 -27.42
C ILE A 495 20.32 -22.03 -28.42
N THR A 496 19.47 -22.35 -29.39
CA THR A 496 19.79 -23.35 -30.42
C THR A 496 20.44 -22.73 -31.65
N LYS A 497 21.16 -23.54 -32.44
CA LYS A 497 21.75 -23.15 -33.74
C LYS A 497 20.70 -22.55 -34.68
N THR A 498 19.51 -23.14 -34.75
CA THR A 498 18.41 -22.70 -35.64
C THR A 498 17.95 -21.29 -35.26
N ASN A 499 17.78 -21.06 -33.96
CA ASN A 499 17.40 -19.79 -33.39
C ASN A 499 18.48 -18.72 -33.61
N TRP A 500 19.75 -19.05 -33.34
CA TRP A 500 20.91 -18.18 -33.56
C TRP A 500 21.06 -17.73 -35.02
N ASN A 501 20.81 -18.62 -35.98
CA ASN A 501 20.94 -18.35 -37.42
C ASN A 501 19.61 -17.95 -38.09
N SER A 502 18.53 -17.74 -37.33
CA SER A 502 17.26 -17.32 -37.93
C SER A 502 17.44 -15.98 -38.64
N GLU A 503 16.90 -15.83 -39.85
CA GLU A 503 17.12 -14.65 -40.70
C GLU A 503 16.76 -13.35 -39.98
N ALA A 504 15.62 -13.33 -39.31
CA ALA A 504 15.16 -12.18 -38.53
C ALA A 504 16.16 -11.78 -37.44
N PHE A 505 16.72 -12.75 -36.72
CA PHE A 505 17.67 -12.47 -35.64
C PHE A 505 19.07 -12.13 -36.17
N ALA A 506 19.54 -12.83 -37.21
CA ALA A 506 20.82 -12.55 -37.84
C ALA A 506 20.86 -11.12 -38.40
N LYS A 507 19.79 -10.70 -39.10
CA LYS A 507 19.64 -9.31 -39.57
C LYS A 507 19.61 -8.32 -38.41
N TRP A 508 18.78 -8.58 -37.39
CA TRP A 508 18.66 -7.69 -36.25
C TRP A 508 20.00 -7.52 -35.50
N ARG A 509 20.77 -8.60 -35.35
CA ARG A 509 22.12 -8.57 -34.73
C ARG A 509 23.10 -7.70 -35.51
N ILE A 510 23.10 -7.80 -36.83
CA ILE A 510 23.93 -6.96 -37.71
C ILE A 510 23.55 -5.50 -37.55
N ASP A 511 22.25 -5.18 -37.63
CA ASP A 511 21.74 -3.80 -37.51
C ASP A 511 22.05 -3.18 -36.13
N ASN A 512 22.27 -4.00 -35.10
CA ASN A 512 22.52 -3.58 -33.71
C ASN A 512 23.98 -3.78 -33.24
N ASN A 513 24.90 -4.18 -34.12
CA ASN A 513 26.30 -4.47 -33.79
C ASN A 513 26.48 -5.51 -32.66
N VAL A 514 25.69 -6.59 -32.69
CA VAL A 514 25.76 -7.71 -31.74
C VAL A 514 26.19 -8.97 -32.49
N SER A 515 27.48 -9.10 -32.82
CA SER A 515 27.97 -10.17 -33.71
C SER A 515 28.49 -11.43 -33.00
N ASP A 516 28.85 -11.33 -31.72
CA ASP A 516 29.48 -12.42 -30.95
C ASP A 516 28.48 -13.21 -30.08
N PHE A 517 28.97 -14.23 -29.36
CA PHE A 517 28.20 -15.01 -28.39
C PHE A 517 28.72 -14.80 -26.95
N SER A 518 29.19 -13.59 -26.67
CA SER A 518 29.60 -13.16 -25.34
C SER A 518 28.44 -13.24 -24.34
N LYS A 519 28.76 -13.15 -23.05
CA LYS A 519 27.75 -13.17 -21.97
C LYS A 519 26.68 -12.08 -22.15
N GLU A 520 27.11 -10.86 -22.49
CA GLU A 520 26.20 -9.75 -22.79
C GLU A 520 25.35 -10.03 -24.03
N SER A 521 25.93 -10.56 -25.12
CA SER A 521 25.18 -10.90 -26.34
C SER A 521 24.14 -12.00 -26.12
N GLN A 522 24.42 -12.97 -25.25
CA GLN A 522 23.44 -13.98 -24.85
C GLN A 522 22.25 -13.36 -24.11
N ASP A 523 22.51 -12.43 -23.18
CA ASP A 523 21.45 -11.69 -22.48
C ASP A 523 20.62 -10.83 -23.44
N ILE A 524 21.29 -10.10 -24.35
CA ILE A 524 20.63 -9.30 -25.39
C ILE A 524 19.74 -10.19 -26.25
N TYR A 525 20.19 -11.39 -26.61
CA TYR A 525 19.38 -12.30 -27.40
C TYR A 525 18.16 -12.81 -26.64
N CYS A 526 18.29 -13.14 -25.35
CA CYS A 526 17.15 -13.52 -24.53
C CYS A 526 16.11 -12.38 -24.46
N ALA A 527 16.55 -11.14 -24.28
CA ALA A 527 15.68 -9.98 -24.37
C ALA A 527 15.00 -9.86 -25.75
N TYR A 528 15.73 -10.11 -26.84
CA TYR A 528 15.17 -10.13 -28.20
C TYR A 528 14.08 -11.20 -28.36
N LEU A 529 14.31 -12.42 -27.85
CA LEU A 529 13.32 -13.49 -27.88
C LEU A 529 12.05 -13.10 -27.13
N ILE A 530 12.18 -12.52 -25.94
CA ILE A 530 11.03 -12.08 -25.13
C ILE A 530 10.25 -10.95 -25.82
N ILE A 531 10.95 -9.94 -26.34
CA ILE A 531 10.34 -8.71 -26.86
C ILE A 531 9.82 -8.90 -28.29
N LYS A 532 10.65 -9.39 -29.21
CA LYS A 532 10.35 -9.44 -30.65
C LYS A 532 9.69 -10.75 -31.09
N LYS A 533 10.19 -11.89 -30.60
CA LYS A 533 9.67 -13.21 -31.02
C LYS A 533 8.41 -13.60 -30.25
N LYS A 534 8.45 -13.56 -28.92
CA LYS A 534 7.32 -13.97 -28.06
C LYS A 534 6.34 -12.87 -27.73
N LYS A 535 6.73 -11.60 -27.88
CA LYS A 535 5.89 -10.43 -27.55
C LYS A 535 5.33 -10.50 -26.12
N ALA A 536 6.18 -10.92 -25.18
CA ALA A 536 5.85 -11.10 -23.77
C ALA A 536 6.24 -9.90 -22.88
N PHE A 537 6.96 -8.92 -23.44
CA PHE A 537 7.41 -7.74 -22.70
C PHE A 537 6.26 -6.97 -22.03
N GLU A 538 5.15 -6.75 -22.74
CA GLU A 538 4.00 -6.03 -22.15
C GLU A 538 3.42 -6.76 -20.94
N ASN A 539 3.32 -8.09 -20.99
CA ASN A 539 2.87 -8.89 -19.85
C ASN A 539 3.84 -8.74 -18.65
N ILE A 540 5.14 -8.82 -18.89
CA ILE A 540 6.16 -8.62 -17.86
C ILE A 540 6.07 -7.19 -17.29
N ASN A 541 5.92 -6.19 -18.16
CA ASN A 541 5.86 -4.79 -17.78
C ASN A 541 4.55 -4.44 -17.05
N SER A 542 3.43 -5.11 -17.32
CA SER A 542 2.17 -4.96 -16.58
C SER A 542 2.08 -5.88 -15.34
N ASN A 543 3.16 -6.59 -15.00
CA ASN A 543 3.22 -7.58 -13.91
C ASN A 543 2.27 -8.78 -14.08
N ASP A 544 1.84 -9.06 -15.31
CA ASP A 544 1.16 -10.29 -15.72
C ASP A 544 2.19 -11.38 -16.04
N ILE A 545 2.76 -11.96 -14.98
CA ILE A 545 3.83 -12.97 -15.12
C ILE A 545 3.29 -14.29 -15.65
N ASP A 546 2.03 -14.62 -15.36
CA ASP A 546 1.40 -15.83 -15.89
C ASP A 546 1.24 -15.77 -17.41
N GLY A 547 0.73 -14.66 -17.95
CA GLY A 547 0.66 -14.45 -19.39
C GLY A 547 2.04 -14.38 -20.06
N ALA A 548 3.05 -13.88 -19.36
CA ALA A 548 4.43 -13.90 -19.85
C ALA A 548 5.00 -15.32 -19.94
N ILE A 549 4.78 -16.16 -18.91
CA ILE A 549 5.18 -17.57 -18.90
C ILE A 549 4.50 -18.32 -20.04
N ASP A 550 3.19 -18.15 -20.23
CA ASP A 550 2.43 -18.87 -21.26
C ASP A 550 2.91 -18.53 -22.68
N LYS A 551 3.28 -17.27 -22.93
CA LYS A 551 3.88 -16.85 -24.21
C LYS A 551 5.29 -17.40 -24.41
N CYS A 552 6.04 -17.58 -23.33
CA CYS A 552 7.45 -17.97 -23.36
C CYS A 552 7.66 -19.49 -23.29
N SER A 553 6.67 -20.27 -22.83
CA SER A 553 6.79 -21.72 -22.61
C SER A 553 7.18 -22.49 -23.87
N LYS A 554 6.77 -22.03 -25.05
CA LYS A 554 7.16 -22.63 -26.35
C LYS A 554 8.59 -22.28 -26.83
N GLU A 555 9.39 -21.54 -26.05
CA GLU A 555 10.81 -21.31 -26.36
C GLU A 555 11.72 -22.03 -25.40
N TRP A 556 11.35 -22.04 -24.12
CA TRP A 556 12.13 -22.58 -23.02
C TRP A 556 11.38 -23.76 -22.45
N ALA A 557 11.89 -24.96 -22.72
CA ALA A 557 11.26 -26.23 -22.38
C ALA A 557 11.07 -26.44 -20.86
N SER A 558 11.78 -25.66 -20.06
CA SER A 558 11.75 -25.69 -18.61
C SER A 558 10.60 -24.90 -17.97
N LEU A 559 9.94 -24.01 -18.73
CA LEU A 559 8.79 -23.25 -18.23
C LEU A 559 7.52 -24.11 -18.23
N PRO A 560 6.62 -23.92 -17.25
CA PRO A 560 5.40 -24.72 -17.16
C PRO A 560 4.49 -24.50 -18.37
N GLY A 561 3.96 -25.60 -18.92
CA GLY A 561 3.14 -25.62 -20.12
C GLY A 561 3.96 -25.59 -21.42
N ALA A 562 5.23 -26.01 -21.40
CA ALA A 562 6.08 -26.07 -22.57
C ALA A 562 5.83 -27.33 -23.42
N GLY A 563 5.48 -28.45 -22.79
CA GLY A 563 5.00 -29.66 -23.48
C GLY A 563 6.07 -30.44 -24.23
N TYR A 564 7.36 -30.20 -23.99
CA TYR A 564 8.48 -30.91 -24.64
C TYR A 564 8.81 -32.27 -23.99
N GLY A 565 8.03 -32.72 -23.01
CA GLY A 565 8.31 -33.97 -22.27
C GLY A 565 9.54 -33.89 -21.35
N GLN A 566 10.09 -32.70 -21.13
CA GLN A 566 11.18 -32.42 -20.18
C GLN A 566 10.61 -31.98 -18.81
N ARG A 567 11.48 -31.93 -17.78
CA ARG A 567 11.07 -31.50 -16.43
C ARG A 567 10.66 -30.03 -16.45
N GLU A 568 9.37 -29.78 -16.28
CA GLU A 568 8.83 -28.43 -16.10
C GLU A 568 8.91 -28.02 -14.62
N GLU A 569 9.26 -26.76 -14.37
CA GLU A 569 9.24 -26.20 -13.02
C GLU A 569 7.82 -25.82 -12.57
N SER A 570 7.52 -25.94 -11.28
CA SER A 570 6.19 -25.57 -10.78
C SER A 570 5.94 -24.06 -10.92
N ARG A 571 4.74 -23.69 -11.36
CA ARG A 571 4.35 -22.28 -11.59
C ARG A 571 4.54 -21.42 -10.35
N GLU A 572 4.28 -21.97 -9.16
CA GLU A 572 4.49 -21.29 -7.88
C GLU A 572 5.97 -21.04 -7.56
N LYS A 573 6.83 -22.02 -7.85
CA LYS A 573 8.28 -21.93 -7.60
C LYS A 573 8.92 -20.86 -8.49
N ILE A 574 8.60 -20.83 -9.78
CA ILE A 574 9.16 -19.82 -10.70
C ILE A 574 8.65 -18.41 -10.39
N LYS A 575 7.38 -18.24 -9.97
CA LYS A 575 6.85 -16.94 -9.53
C LYS A 575 7.51 -16.45 -8.26
N THR A 576 7.80 -17.34 -7.31
CA THR A 576 8.53 -17.01 -6.08
C THR A 576 9.95 -16.56 -6.39
N LYS A 577 10.64 -17.26 -7.28
CA LYS A 577 11.99 -16.91 -7.74
C LYS A 577 12.02 -15.60 -8.53
N TYR A 578 11.04 -15.37 -9.41
CA TYR A 578 10.89 -14.08 -10.10
C TYR A 578 10.78 -12.91 -9.12
N LYS A 579 9.94 -13.03 -8.07
CA LYS A 579 9.80 -11.98 -7.06
C LYS A 579 11.12 -11.72 -6.32
N ALA A 580 11.85 -12.78 -5.97
CA ALA A 580 13.16 -12.67 -5.33
C ALA A 580 14.19 -11.97 -6.24
N PHE A 581 14.25 -12.35 -7.52
CA PHE A 581 15.12 -11.69 -8.49
C PHE A 581 14.71 -10.24 -8.75
N LEU A 582 13.42 -9.94 -8.83
CA LEU A 582 12.94 -8.56 -8.99
C LEU A 582 13.42 -7.67 -7.84
N HIS A 583 13.35 -8.15 -6.60
CA HIS A 583 13.90 -7.43 -5.46
C HIS A 583 15.42 -7.21 -5.58
N GLN A 584 16.16 -8.22 -6.06
CA GLN A 584 17.61 -8.11 -6.27
C GLN A 584 17.94 -7.11 -7.40
N GLU A 585 17.23 -7.15 -8.53
CA GLU A 585 17.41 -6.19 -9.62
C GLU A 585 17.06 -4.75 -9.18
N LEU A 586 16.03 -4.58 -8.35
CA LEU A 586 15.65 -3.30 -7.75
C LEU A 586 16.63 -2.81 -6.67
N SER A 587 17.58 -3.63 -6.25
CA SER A 587 18.67 -3.27 -5.32
C SER A 587 20.05 -3.27 -6.00
N ASP A 588 20.08 -3.26 -7.34
CA ASP A 588 21.28 -3.28 -8.17
C ASP A 588 22.18 -4.51 -7.98
N SER A 589 21.56 -5.64 -7.63
CA SER A 589 22.20 -6.94 -7.48
C SER A 589 21.75 -7.89 -8.59
N SER A 590 22.64 -8.16 -9.55
CA SER A 590 22.34 -8.96 -10.75
C SER A 590 23.53 -9.83 -11.14
N ASN A 591 23.27 -11.06 -11.61
CA ASN A 591 24.24 -11.96 -12.23
C ASN A 591 24.11 -11.98 -13.78
N LEU A 592 23.44 -10.97 -14.34
CA LEU A 592 23.36 -10.73 -15.78
C LEU A 592 24.47 -9.78 -16.23
N HIS A 593 25.01 -10.02 -17.42
CA HIS A 593 26.00 -9.15 -18.08
C HIS A 593 25.36 -8.11 -18.99
N LEU A 594 24.03 -8.11 -19.09
CA LEU A 594 23.25 -7.09 -19.78
C LEU A 594 23.49 -5.70 -19.16
N LYS A 595 23.85 -4.72 -19.98
CA LYS A 595 23.99 -3.33 -19.52
C LYS A 595 22.63 -2.65 -19.28
N LYS A 596 22.56 -1.72 -18.33
CA LYS A 596 21.37 -0.87 -18.13
C LYS A 596 21.13 0.02 -19.36
N GLY A 597 19.88 0.40 -19.62
CA GLY A 597 19.49 1.16 -20.81
C GLY A 597 19.37 0.32 -22.09
N PHE A 598 19.48 -1.01 -22.00
CA PHE A 598 19.40 -1.92 -23.14
C PHE A 598 18.04 -1.86 -23.86
N LEU A 599 16.95 -1.60 -23.12
CA LEU A 599 15.61 -1.50 -23.69
C LEU A 599 15.51 -0.32 -24.67
N LYS A 600 16.09 0.81 -24.32
CA LYS A 600 16.19 1.98 -25.20
C LYS A 600 17.15 1.72 -26.34
N ARG A 601 18.38 1.25 -26.04
CA ARG A 601 19.46 1.06 -27.02
C ARG A 601 19.09 0.11 -28.15
N TYR A 602 18.53 -1.06 -27.81
CA TYR A 602 18.34 -2.16 -28.78
C TYR A 602 16.89 -2.31 -29.26
N PHE A 603 15.92 -1.79 -28.50
CA PHE A 603 14.50 -2.02 -28.79
C PHE A 603 13.69 -0.73 -28.95
N GLY A 604 14.27 0.45 -28.72
CA GLY A 604 13.57 1.74 -28.76
C GLY A 604 12.46 1.84 -27.71
N ILE A 605 12.52 1.04 -26.64
CA ILE A 605 11.50 1.01 -25.59
C ILE A 605 11.88 2.04 -24.53
N HIS A 606 11.07 3.10 -24.46
CA HIS A 606 11.23 4.25 -23.58
C HIS A 606 10.46 4.06 -22.26
N CYS A 607 10.72 2.94 -21.61
CA CYS A 607 10.09 2.57 -20.34
C CYS A 607 10.72 3.24 -19.13
N CYS A 608 11.90 3.86 -19.31
CA CYS A 608 12.65 4.52 -18.25
C CYS A 608 13.04 5.97 -18.55
N ASP A 609 12.31 6.64 -19.42
CA ASP A 609 12.56 8.04 -19.80
C ASP A 609 12.36 9.05 -18.65
N THR A 610 11.88 8.57 -17.50
CA THR A 610 11.87 9.32 -16.23
C THR A 610 13.16 9.17 -15.41
N ILE A 611 14.12 8.35 -15.86
CA ILE A 611 15.35 7.98 -15.13
C ILE A 611 16.60 8.05 -16.04
N LEU A 612 16.49 7.93 -17.37
CA LEU A 612 17.62 8.13 -18.30
C LEU A 612 17.68 9.55 -18.87
N LYS A 613 17.45 10.56 -18.02
CA LYS A 613 17.73 11.98 -18.30
C LYS A 613 18.97 12.51 -17.56
N THR A 614 19.86 11.62 -17.17
CA THR A 614 21.13 12.00 -16.56
C THR A 614 22.18 11.01 -17.03
N GLU A 615 22.85 11.36 -18.13
CA GLU A 615 24.33 11.32 -18.20
C GLU A 615 24.89 11.71 -19.56
N GLN A 616 24.05 12.01 -20.56
CA GLN A 616 24.53 12.61 -21.82
C GLN A 616 23.89 13.96 -22.19
N ASP A 617 23.24 14.61 -21.23
CA ASP A 617 22.64 15.94 -21.41
C ASP A 617 22.81 16.84 -20.17
N LYS A 618 23.96 16.72 -19.48
CA LYS A 618 24.37 17.59 -18.35
C LYS A 618 24.72 19.01 -18.81
N SER A 619 23.88 19.65 -19.64
CA SER A 619 24.06 21.06 -20.03
C SER A 619 22.82 21.95 -19.87
N ASP A 620 21.57 21.46 -19.93
CA ASP A 620 20.41 22.40 -19.93
C ASP A 620 19.13 21.84 -19.26
N ASP A 621 19.16 21.51 -17.97
CA ASP A 621 17.91 21.28 -17.25
C ASP A 621 17.24 22.61 -16.87
N ILE A 622 15.99 22.75 -17.29
CA ILE A 622 15.20 23.95 -17.04
C ILE A 622 14.52 23.84 -15.70
N MET A 623 14.89 24.77 -14.82
CA MET A 623 14.41 24.84 -13.45
C MET A 623 13.05 25.52 -13.40
N ILE A 624 11.99 24.78 -13.06
CA ILE A 624 10.70 25.37 -12.66
C ILE A 624 10.75 25.59 -11.14
N ILE A 625 10.58 26.84 -10.72
CA ILE A 625 10.56 27.25 -9.31
C ILE A 625 9.20 27.89 -9.01
N PHE A 626 8.61 27.53 -7.87
CA PHE A 626 7.44 28.22 -7.33
C PHE A 626 7.88 29.35 -6.41
N ASP A 627 7.23 30.51 -6.53
CA ASP A 627 7.45 31.60 -5.59
C ASP A 627 7.16 31.15 -4.15
N LYS A 628 7.96 31.64 -3.19
CA LYS A 628 7.88 31.27 -1.77
C LYS A 628 6.49 31.51 -1.14
N ASN A 629 5.69 32.39 -1.73
CA ASN A 629 4.35 32.71 -1.26
C ASN A 629 3.28 31.71 -1.75
N ILE A 630 3.67 30.66 -2.50
CA ILE A 630 2.76 29.61 -2.97
C ILE A 630 2.84 28.41 -2.03
N GLU A 631 1.73 28.14 -1.33
CA GLU A 631 1.56 26.97 -0.45
C GLU A 631 1.81 25.63 -1.18
N VAL A 632 2.35 24.64 -0.48
CA VAL A 632 2.72 23.31 -1.06
C VAL A 632 1.55 22.63 -1.76
N GLU A 633 0.34 22.74 -1.20
CA GLU A 633 -0.87 22.17 -1.81
C GLU A 633 -1.13 22.79 -3.18
N ARG A 634 -1.00 24.12 -3.30
CA ARG A 634 -1.17 24.90 -4.54
C ARG A 634 -0.11 24.61 -5.60
N GLN A 635 1.06 24.10 -5.19
CA GLN A 635 2.08 23.63 -6.13
C GLN A 635 1.73 22.26 -6.72
N LYS A 636 1.11 21.37 -5.93
CA LYS A 636 0.70 20.01 -6.38
C LYS A 636 -0.39 20.03 -7.45
N ILE A 637 -1.12 21.14 -7.56
CA ILE A 637 -2.21 21.32 -8.53
C ILE A 637 -1.69 21.57 -9.95
N VAL A 638 -0.46 22.05 -10.10
CA VAL A 638 0.16 22.19 -11.41
C VAL A 638 0.57 20.82 -11.92
N SER A 639 -0.10 20.36 -12.98
CA SER A 639 0.10 19.03 -13.53
C SER A 639 1.48 18.88 -14.17
N GLU A 640 1.92 17.62 -14.31
CA GLU A 640 3.14 17.32 -15.06
C GLU A 640 3.03 17.70 -16.55
N LYS A 641 1.82 17.63 -17.12
CA LYS A 641 1.56 18.10 -18.50
C LYS A 641 1.89 19.59 -18.62
N THR A 642 1.38 20.42 -17.70
CA THR A 642 1.67 21.85 -17.62
C THR A 642 3.17 22.11 -17.46
N LYS A 643 3.83 21.44 -16.51
CA LYS A 643 5.29 21.60 -16.30
C LYS A 643 6.10 21.22 -17.54
N ASN A 644 5.71 20.17 -18.26
CA ASN A 644 6.38 19.74 -19.48
C ASN A 644 6.21 20.74 -20.63
N ILE A 645 5.02 21.30 -20.80
CA ILE A 645 4.75 22.35 -21.80
C ILE A 645 5.60 23.58 -21.51
N LEU A 646 5.65 24.04 -20.25
CA LEU A 646 6.48 25.16 -19.83
C LEU A 646 7.97 24.87 -20.08
N LYS A 647 8.48 23.69 -19.68
CA LYS A 647 9.88 23.30 -19.95
C LYS A 647 10.18 23.24 -21.44
N LYS A 648 9.25 22.73 -22.27
CA LYS A 648 9.44 22.68 -23.73
C LYS A 648 9.58 24.08 -24.32
N ALA A 649 8.66 24.98 -23.97
CA ALA A 649 8.70 26.39 -24.41
C ALA A 649 9.96 27.10 -23.92
N ALA A 650 10.40 26.84 -22.69
CA ALA A 650 11.63 27.41 -22.15
C ALA A 650 12.89 26.85 -22.85
N ARG A 651 12.91 25.57 -23.25
CA ARG A 651 14.06 25.00 -24.02
C ARG A 651 14.18 25.66 -25.38
N SER A 652 13.08 25.74 -26.12
CA SER A 652 13.09 26.33 -27.46
C SER A 652 13.42 27.82 -27.47
N SER A 653 13.10 28.52 -26.37
CA SER A 653 13.43 29.93 -26.19
C SER A 653 14.78 30.18 -25.51
N GLY A 654 15.54 29.14 -25.13
CA GLY A 654 16.85 29.28 -24.46
C GLY A 654 16.76 29.77 -23.01
N ASN A 655 15.61 29.62 -22.35
CA ASN A 655 15.41 29.94 -20.95
C ASN A 655 15.80 28.77 -20.05
N LYS A 656 16.66 29.00 -19.05
CA LYS A 656 17.09 27.93 -18.11
C LYS A 656 16.22 27.85 -16.85
N LYS A 657 15.36 28.83 -16.62
CA LYS A 657 14.57 28.94 -15.40
C LYS A 657 13.19 29.54 -15.69
N ILE A 658 12.18 29.06 -14.97
CA ILE A 658 10.81 29.56 -14.99
C ILE A 658 10.40 29.77 -13.53
N ILE A 659 9.89 30.94 -13.18
CA ILE A 659 9.32 31.20 -11.85
C ILE A 659 7.82 31.34 -11.98
N ILE A 660 7.08 30.44 -11.33
CA ILE A 660 5.63 30.49 -11.21
C ILE A 660 5.30 31.35 -9.99
N THR A 661 4.62 32.48 -10.19
CA THR A 661 4.31 33.47 -9.16
C THR A 661 2.90 33.32 -8.61
N SER A 662 2.00 32.66 -9.33
CA SER A 662 0.67 32.35 -8.84
C SER A 662 0.11 31.10 -9.53
N THR A 663 -0.85 30.47 -8.88
CA THR A 663 -1.62 29.34 -9.41
C THR A 663 -3.10 29.54 -9.12
N ILE A 664 -3.94 28.72 -9.73
CA ILE A 664 -5.38 28.64 -9.49
C ILE A 664 -5.72 28.53 -7.98
N ARG A 665 -6.85 29.15 -7.59
CA ARG A 665 -7.33 29.30 -6.21
C ARG A 665 -8.82 29.02 -6.12
N SER A 666 -9.22 28.39 -5.02
CA SER A 666 -10.64 28.27 -4.65
C SER A 666 -11.23 29.64 -4.25
N PRO A 667 -12.56 29.81 -4.28
CA PRO A 667 -13.24 31.00 -3.78
C PRO A 667 -12.84 31.36 -2.34
N ARG A 668 -12.69 30.35 -1.47
CA ARG A 668 -12.23 30.53 -0.09
C ARG A 668 -10.82 31.10 -0.01
N LYS A 669 -9.86 30.52 -0.73
CA LYS A 669 -8.47 31.02 -0.75
C LYS A 669 -8.37 32.40 -1.39
N GLN A 670 -9.21 32.71 -2.37
CA GLN A 670 -9.31 34.05 -2.93
C GLN A 670 -9.84 35.06 -1.89
N ALA A 671 -10.89 34.72 -1.15
CA ALA A 671 -11.42 35.56 -0.07
C ALA A 671 -10.40 35.79 1.04
N GLU A 672 -9.67 34.75 1.48
CA GLU A 672 -8.61 34.84 2.48
C GLU A 672 -7.48 35.77 2.03
N ALA A 673 -7.05 35.66 0.77
CA ALA A 673 -6.04 36.55 0.21
C ALA A 673 -6.51 38.02 0.22
N MET A 674 -7.76 38.27 -0.20
CA MET A 674 -8.35 39.62 -0.20
C MET A 674 -8.49 40.17 1.22
N TYR A 675 -8.99 39.36 2.16
CA TYR A 675 -9.11 39.71 3.57
C TYR A 675 -7.75 40.08 4.17
N ASN A 676 -6.74 39.23 3.99
CA ASN A 676 -5.41 39.44 4.54
C ASN A 676 -4.73 40.69 3.95
N ASN A 677 -4.96 40.99 2.68
CA ASN A 677 -4.40 42.20 2.08
C ASN A 677 -5.02 43.45 2.71
N GLU A 678 -6.35 43.52 2.78
CA GLU A 678 -7.04 44.69 3.38
C GLU A 678 -6.77 44.82 4.88
N SER A 679 -6.79 43.72 5.64
CA SER A 679 -6.54 43.75 7.09
C SER A 679 -5.12 44.20 7.44
N ASN A 680 -4.16 43.97 6.53
CA ASN A 680 -2.78 44.41 6.68
C ASN A 680 -2.50 45.77 6.01
N GLY A 681 -3.55 46.52 5.62
CA GLY A 681 -3.41 47.84 4.99
C GLY A 681 -2.85 47.84 3.57
N ARG A 682 -2.81 46.68 2.90
CA ARG A 682 -2.38 46.53 1.50
C ARG A 682 -3.59 46.65 0.59
N HIS A 683 -3.95 47.88 0.24
CA HIS A 683 -5.10 48.17 -0.62
C HIS A 683 -4.78 47.87 -2.10
N ILE A 684 -5.13 46.66 -2.54
CA ILE A 684 -4.94 46.23 -3.94
C ILE A 684 -6.11 46.75 -4.78
N LYS A 685 -5.82 47.30 -5.96
CA LYS A 685 -6.85 47.69 -6.93
C LYS A 685 -7.42 46.44 -7.60
N TYR A 686 -8.72 46.17 -7.38
CA TYR A 686 -9.44 45.08 -8.06
C TYR A 686 -10.39 45.61 -9.13
N ALA A 687 -10.71 44.77 -10.12
CA ALA A 687 -11.78 45.00 -11.08
C ALA A 687 -13.17 45.06 -10.39
N SER A 688 -14.22 45.43 -11.13
CA SER A 688 -15.59 45.58 -10.59
C SER A 688 -16.06 44.41 -9.72
N PRO A 689 -15.91 43.13 -10.12
CA PRO A 689 -16.32 42.00 -9.28
C PRO A 689 -15.53 41.91 -7.95
N GLY A 690 -14.22 42.15 -7.97
CA GLY A 690 -13.41 42.16 -6.74
C GLY A 690 -13.73 43.33 -5.82
N ARG A 691 -14.06 44.52 -6.35
CA ARG A 691 -14.55 45.65 -5.54
C ARG A 691 -15.85 45.33 -4.81
N GLN A 692 -16.76 44.55 -5.43
CA GLN A 692 -17.98 44.11 -4.75
C GLN A 692 -17.68 43.18 -3.56
N VAL A 693 -16.68 42.32 -3.67
CA VAL A 693 -16.21 41.48 -2.55
C VAL A 693 -15.54 42.33 -1.46
N LEU A 694 -14.78 43.37 -1.84
CA LEU A 694 -14.22 44.32 -0.88
C LEU A 694 -15.28 45.15 -0.15
N ASN A 695 -16.41 45.46 -0.79
CA ASN A 695 -17.53 46.10 -0.10
C ASN A 695 -18.08 45.19 1.00
N VAL A 696 -18.19 43.88 0.75
CA VAL A 696 -18.57 42.90 1.77
C VAL A 696 -17.57 42.87 2.91
N TYR A 697 -16.26 42.88 2.62
CA TYR A 697 -15.23 43.01 3.64
C TYR A 697 -15.44 44.26 4.50
N ASN A 698 -15.61 45.44 3.88
CA ASN A 698 -15.77 46.71 4.60
C ASN A 698 -17.01 46.74 5.51
N LEU A 699 -18.09 46.08 5.11
CA LEU A 699 -19.32 45.95 5.90
C LEU A 699 -19.17 44.96 7.07
N MET A 700 -18.43 43.87 6.85
CA MET A 700 -18.39 42.73 7.77
C MET A 700 -17.14 42.67 8.66
N LYS A 701 -16.10 43.47 8.39
CA LYS A 701 -14.78 43.40 9.05
C LYS A 701 -14.82 43.41 10.59
N ASN A 702 -15.84 44.00 11.20
CA ASN A 702 -16.01 44.07 12.65
C ASN A 702 -16.76 42.86 13.25
N GLN A 703 -17.25 41.93 12.43
CA GLN A 703 -18.05 40.77 12.86
C GLN A 703 -17.24 39.48 13.05
N GLY A 704 -15.91 39.58 12.98
CA GLY A 704 -14.98 38.46 13.13
C GLY A 704 -14.48 37.90 11.79
N LYS A 705 -13.22 37.42 11.80
CA LYS A 705 -12.48 36.98 10.61
C LYS A 705 -13.23 35.91 9.80
N GLU A 706 -13.67 34.83 10.45
CA GLU A 706 -14.32 33.72 9.75
C GLU A 706 -15.67 34.10 9.14
N ARG A 707 -16.49 34.90 9.84
CA ARG A 707 -17.76 35.39 9.31
C ARG A 707 -17.56 36.31 8.10
N THR A 708 -16.57 37.19 8.18
CA THR A 708 -16.20 38.10 7.09
C THR A 708 -15.75 37.30 5.86
N ILE A 709 -14.85 36.33 6.04
CA ILE A 709 -14.35 35.51 4.94
C ILE A 709 -15.49 34.67 4.33
N ASN A 710 -16.36 34.06 5.13
CA ASN A 710 -17.51 33.30 4.61
C ASN A 710 -18.45 34.18 3.77
N ALA A 711 -18.79 35.39 4.24
CA ALA A 711 -19.59 36.32 3.46
C ALA A 711 -18.90 36.75 2.15
N MET A 712 -17.57 36.95 2.18
CA MET A 712 -16.78 37.21 0.97
C MET A 712 -16.81 36.02 0.01
N VAL A 713 -16.73 34.78 0.50
CA VAL A 713 -16.82 33.55 -0.30
C VAL A 713 -18.18 33.42 -0.96
N GLU A 714 -19.27 33.65 -0.21
CA GLU A 714 -20.62 33.66 -0.76
C GLU A 714 -20.74 34.68 -1.90
N LYS A 715 -20.18 35.88 -1.73
CA LYS A 715 -20.18 36.89 -2.77
C LYS A 715 -19.35 36.50 -3.99
N ILE A 716 -18.19 35.87 -3.80
CA ILE A 716 -17.37 35.34 -4.90
C ILE A 716 -18.15 34.27 -5.68
N ASN A 717 -18.81 33.36 -4.98
CA ASN A 717 -19.62 32.30 -5.59
C ASN A 717 -20.83 32.87 -6.35
N GLU A 718 -21.53 33.87 -5.79
CA GLU A 718 -22.62 34.59 -6.44
C GLU A 718 -22.15 35.23 -7.76
N LEU A 719 -21.03 35.96 -7.74
CA LEU A 719 -20.45 36.59 -8.92
C LEU A 719 -20.02 35.56 -9.96
N SER A 720 -19.45 34.43 -9.52
CA SER A 720 -19.06 33.33 -10.41
C SER A 720 -20.26 32.74 -11.15
N ARG A 721 -21.43 32.60 -10.49
CA ARG A 721 -22.67 32.13 -11.15
C ARG A 721 -23.19 33.11 -12.21
N GLN A 722 -22.87 34.40 -12.07
CA GLN A 722 -23.17 35.43 -13.07
C GLN A 722 -22.11 35.52 -14.18
N GLY A 723 -21.16 34.59 -14.23
CA GLY A 723 -20.04 34.63 -15.18
C GLY A 723 -19.00 35.72 -14.90
N LYS A 724 -19.06 36.37 -13.73
CA LYS A 724 -18.14 37.45 -13.34
C LYS A 724 -17.06 36.91 -12.42
N ARG A 725 -15.83 36.83 -12.92
CA ARG A 725 -14.68 36.37 -12.12
C ARG A 725 -14.11 37.50 -11.26
N VAL A 726 -13.87 37.19 -9.98
CA VAL A 726 -13.25 38.11 -9.01
C VAL A 726 -11.74 38.24 -9.20
N SER A 727 -11.13 37.19 -9.75
CA SER A 727 -9.71 37.11 -10.09
C SER A 727 -9.58 36.12 -11.25
N LEU A 728 -8.61 36.32 -12.14
CA LEU A 728 -8.31 35.36 -13.21
C LEU A 728 -7.93 33.97 -12.66
N HIS A 729 -7.40 33.93 -11.43
CA HIS A 729 -7.01 32.70 -10.73
C HIS A 729 -8.11 32.10 -9.88
N CYS A 730 -9.28 32.73 -9.78
CA CYS A 730 -10.39 32.23 -8.98
C CYS A 730 -11.43 31.57 -9.89
N VAL A 731 -11.56 30.25 -9.76
CA VAL A 731 -12.57 29.45 -10.47
C VAL A 731 -13.43 28.67 -9.50
N ALA A 732 -14.60 28.20 -9.97
CA ALA A 732 -15.42 27.28 -9.20
C ALA A 732 -14.68 25.95 -8.98
N GLU A 733 -14.96 25.28 -7.85
CA GLU A 733 -14.28 24.03 -7.48
C GLU A 733 -14.44 22.92 -8.53
N SER A 734 -15.54 22.92 -9.29
CA SER A 734 -15.80 21.96 -10.36
C SER A 734 -14.98 22.19 -11.65
N GLU A 735 -14.50 23.41 -11.89
CA GLU A 735 -13.64 23.76 -13.03
C GLU A 735 -12.15 23.52 -12.73
N TYR A 736 -11.82 23.42 -11.44
CA TYR A 736 -10.48 23.34 -10.88
C TYR A 736 -9.62 22.20 -11.44
N ALA A 737 -10.24 21.08 -11.84
CA ALA A 737 -9.56 19.89 -12.34
C ALA A 737 -9.33 19.90 -13.87
N LYS A 738 -10.00 20.78 -14.62
CA LYS A 738 -10.03 20.74 -16.09
C LYS A 738 -9.07 21.75 -16.74
N LEU A 739 -8.61 22.74 -15.99
CA LEU A 739 -7.80 23.85 -16.49
C LEU A 739 -6.74 24.24 -15.45
N ASN A 740 -5.46 24.27 -15.84
CA ASN A 740 -4.42 24.89 -15.02
C ASN A 740 -4.28 26.35 -15.43
N ILE A 741 -4.51 27.23 -14.45
CA ILE A 741 -4.30 28.67 -14.56
C ILE A 741 -3.11 29.03 -13.67
N LEU A 742 -2.11 29.70 -14.24
CA LEU A 742 -0.89 30.07 -13.53
C LEU A 742 -0.27 31.34 -14.11
N ASP A 743 0.46 32.07 -13.27
CA ASP A 743 1.26 33.20 -13.72
C ASP A 743 2.75 32.87 -13.68
N VAL A 744 3.48 33.23 -14.73
CA VAL A 744 4.94 33.14 -14.81
C VAL A 744 5.54 34.54 -14.79
N SER A 745 6.58 34.73 -13.98
CA SER A 745 7.34 35.97 -13.98
C SER A 745 8.12 36.14 -15.28
N TYR A 746 7.93 37.27 -15.95
CA TYR A 746 8.77 37.67 -17.09
C TYR A 746 9.98 38.51 -16.67
N THR A 747 9.97 39.05 -15.45
CA THR A 747 11.05 39.86 -14.88
C THR A 747 12.09 39.02 -14.16
N ASN A 748 11.67 37.88 -13.58
CA ASN A 748 12.54 36.98 -12.84
C ASN A 748 12.51 35.57 -13.44
N GLY A 749 13.68 35.05 -13.80
CA GLY A 749 13.86 33.66 -14.26
C GLY A 749 13.87 33.50 -15.78
N LEU A 750 13.04 34.24 -16.51
CA LEU A 750 13.05 34.24 -17.98
C LEU A 750 14.02 35.31 -18.51
N VAL A 751 14.91 34.89 -19.42
CA VAL A 751 15.83 35.75 -20.19
C VAL A 751 15.19 36.13 -21.53
N ASN A 752 14.67 35.15 -22.26
CA ASN A 752 14.03 35.31 -23.57
C ASN A 752 12.51 35.15 -23.45
N TYR A 753 11.87 36.04 -22.69
CA TYR A 753 10.44 35.96 -22.39
C TYR A 753 9.54 36.14 -23.63
N GLN A 754 9.98 36.91 -24.65
CA GLN A 754 9.21 37.11 -25.88
C GLN A 754 9.09 35.80 -26.66
N GLN A 755 10.22 35.14 -26.90
CA GLN A 755 10.26 33.86 -27.60
C GLN A 755 9.57 32.77 -26.79
N PHE A 756 9.66 32.81 -25.45
CA PHE A 756 8.93 31.91 -24.57
C PHE A 756 7.41 31.98 -24.79
N ILE A 757 6.84 33.20 -24.86
CA ILE A 757 5.40 33.39 -25.11
C ILE A 757 5.01 32.84 -26.49
N LEU A 758 5.81 33.13 -27.52
CA LEU A 758 5.56 32.65 -28.88
C LEU A 758 5.63 31.13 -28.99
N ASP A 759 6.60 30.50 -28.31
CA ASP A 759 6.76 29.04 -28.31
C ASP A 759 5.67 28.35 -27.48
N LEU A 760 5.25 28.97 -26.38
CA LEU A 760 4.14 28.47 -25.57
C LEU A 760 2.83 28.46 -26.35
N ALA A 761 2.57 29.50 -27.15
CA ALA A 761 1.37 29.61 -27.98
C ALA A 761 1.27 28.56 -29.09
N LYS A 762 2.38 27.88 -29.44
CA LYS A 762 2.38 26.78 -30.44
C LYS A 762 1.73 25.51 -29.91
N ASP A 763 1.63 25.32 -28.59
CA ASP A 763 0.99 24.13 -28.02
C ASP A 763 -0.55 24.25 -28.10
N ILE A 764 -1.20 23.19 -28.58
CA ILE A 764 -2.66 23.19 -28.76
C ILE A 764 -3.39 23.28 -27.42
N SER A 765 -2.79 22.74 -26.34
CA SER A 765 -3.36 22.69 -24.99
C SER A 765 -3.34 24.04 -24.29
N VAL A 766 -2.47 24.95 -24.72
CA VAL A 766 -2.47 26.33 -24.23
C VAL A 766 -3.63 27.04 -24.91
N ILE A 767 -4.61 27.50 -24.14
CA ILE A 767 -5.83 28.10 -24.68
C ILE A 767 -5.78 29.63 -24.63
N LYS A 768 -5.05 30.21 -23.67
CA LYS A 768 -4.95 31.65 -23.48
C LYS A 768 -3.63 32.04 -22.82
N ILE A 769 -3.04 33.11 -23.32
CA ILE A 769 -1.90 33.81 -22.69
C ILE A 769 -2.27 35.29 -22.58
N ILE A 770 -2.04 35.91 -21.43
CA ILE A 770 -2.15 37.37 -21.23
C ILE A 770 -0.80 37.88 -20.72
N HIS A 771 -0.26 38.97 -21.29
CA HIS A 771 1.06 39.47 -20.89
C HIS A 771 1.17 41.01 -20.98
N PRO A 772 2.08 41.63 -20.20
CA PRO A 772 2.30 43.09 -20.20
C PRO A 772 3.32 43.61 -21.22
N ILE A 773 3.81 42.74 -22.09
CA ILE A 773 4.97 43.02 -22.96
C ILE A 773 4.52 43.63 -24.30
N VAL A 774 4.70 44.96 -24.45
CA VAL A 774 4.25 45.73 -25.63
C VAL A 774 4.75 45.13 -26.95
N SER A 775 6.03 44.74 -27.01
CA SER A 775 6.68 44.25 -28.23
C SER A 775 6.13 42.93 -28.77
N VAL A 776 5.45 42.13 -27.94
CA VAL A 776 4.86 40.85 -28.35
C VAL A 776 3.47 41.06 -28.99
N GLY A 777 2.72 42.07 -28.52
CA GLY A 777 1.38 42.41 -29.01
C GLY A 777 0.33 41.31 -28.83
N THR A 778 -0.86 41.50 -29.42
CA THR A 778 -1.95 40.52 -29.40
C THR A 778 -1.96 39.70 -30.68
N LYS A 779 -1.95 38.36 -30.57
CA LYS A 779 -2.03 37.46 -31.73
C LYS A 779 -2.62 36.10 -31.36
N GLY A 780 -3.78 35.76 -31.94
CA GLY A 780 -4.43 34.46 -31.72
C GLY A 780 -4.77 34.24 -30.25
N LYS A 781 -4.10 33.27 -29.60
CA LYS A 781 -4.28 32.96 -28.18
C LYS A 781 -3.52 33.90 -27.23
N ILE A 782 -2.66 34.77 -27.76
CA ILE A 782 -1.83 35.73 -27.02
C ILE A 782 -2.56 37.07 -26.96
N ASN A 783 -2.76 37.60 -25.75
CA ASN A 783 -3.43 38.89 -25.51
C ASN A 783 -2.51 39.84 -24.74
N TYR A 784 -2.31 41.04 -25.27
CA TYR A 784 -1.56 42.09 -24.60
C TYR A 784 -2.44 42.87 -23.61
N ASP A 785 -1.97 43.01 -22.37
CA ASP A 785 -2.58 43.87 -21.35
C ASP A 785 -1.47 44.47 -20.45
N ASN A 786 -1.26 45.78 -20.54
CA ASN A 786 -0.24 46.51 -19.76
C ASN A 786 -0.51 46.50 -18.25
N GLY A 787 -1.73 46.14 -17.82
CA GLY A 787 -2.11 46.03 -16.42
C GLY A 787 -1.67 44.73 -15.76
N GLU A 788 -1.21 43.73 -16.52
CA GLU A 788 -0.84 42.42 -15.97
C GLU A 788 0.54 42.44 -15.30
N PRO A 789 0.67 41.96 -14.05
CA PRO A 789 1.96 41.94 -13.35
C PRO A 789 2.87 40.79 -13.81
N ALA A 790 2.35 39.81 -14.54
CA ALA A 790 3.04 38.59 -14.93
C ALA A 790 2.48 38.03 -16.26
N ILE A 791 3.09 36.96 -16.79
CA ILE A 791 2.54 36.23 -17.95
C ILE A 791 1.50 35.27 -17.43
N HIS A 792 0.23 35.58 -17.65
CA HIS A 792 -0.91 34.73 -17.33
C HIS A 792 -1.05 33.63 -18.37
N ILE A 793 -1.20 32.38 -17.94
CA ILE A 793 -1.27 31.21 -18.82
C ILE A 793 -2.42 30.30 -18.39
N GLU A 794 -3.29 29.95 -19.34
CA GLU A 794 -4.35 28.96 -19.18
C GLU A 794 -4.06 27.72 -20.05
N ILE A 795 -3.91 26.55 -19.41
CA ILE A 795 -3.59 25.27 -20.07
C ILE A 795 -4.67 24.23 -19.78
N GLN A 796 -5.29 23.72 -20.84
CA GLN A 796 -6.27 22.64 -20.78
C GLN A 796 -5.60 21.33 -20.35
N GLN A 797 -6.17 20.69 -19.34
CA GLN A 797 -5.64 19.46 -18.74
C GLN A 797 -6.04 18.22 -19.52
#